data_AF-A0A5N6T682-F1
#
_entry.id   AF-A0A5N6T682-F1
#
_cell.length_a   1.000
_cell.length_b   1.000
_cell.length_c   1.000
_cell.angle_alpha   90.00
_cell.angle_beta   90.00
_cell.angle_gamma   90.00
#
_symmetry.space_group_name_H-M   'P 1'
#
loop_
_entity.id
_entity.type
_entity.pdbx_description
1 polymer ?
#
loop_
_entity_poly.entity_id
_entity_poly.type
_entity_poly.pdbx_seq_one_letter_code
_entity_poly.pdbx_strand_id
1 'polypeptide(L)'
;MDSRRLQSRRPIDGKATMIQAASSNPVVTESTGIKQLGMTSHVSHDPVSNPLALLVAASGAIQSESISDTPLSNVEPTDAGPSPSLTSIGDKFLDRPGYVSLGIQLSRESLQSGLDALFAAPTSNHRYTDYFCPPDDGPPRDVGPDLDPVELGLVSMEEAHHLFPIYFMRLHPVNGILDPKLHTPEYVRSQSALLFTWILALTAQFDHGSAAIAKRLRLHGEKLSRHVHTSGFQSVEIVQGYYISLLSATPARTLSEERSWLYTMHAFGVAAELGLDQPSYTHTIDDNYTLTCTPRAPTDHDIEAQTHLERLVRNRERTWLRILLWERANSGASGRMNVIPETDLTRNIERWWMHPLADSTDKHTVAFILLRGHLAFLHAELQRQKTILQADPHWVRDLIDATLEPWRKTWIYTIAPSSEPLPDVHLHHVYLHNRLWTLSFALQAAIGNNHDLNAIREDCFQAAVHCCEVAVRDLERVGEPLYCMLAPTWAMISYAAILALKLFPCLHDPRPGCEIELLALLAQVALQLKHAGTTPSHRFGIAAIFGQQLLIILRTRAAGLASTTPVADTYHDVNDSGVRSGSYPLPGERSLKANGTTGVSPDTHIQDPLVSPYDPYLTTPTMGMDSDLISGGFADLFREIFGPSFGEVF
;
A
#
# COMPACT_ATOMS: atom_id res chain seq x y z
N MET A 1 -58.05 54.08 -28.03
CA MET A 1 -59.40 54.43 -27.54
C MET A 1 -59.46 53.93 -26.11
N ASP A 2 -58.94 54.75 -25.20
CA ASP A 2 -59.69 55.59 -24.24
C ASP A 2 -59.91 54.82 -22.93
N SER A 3 -59.63 55.33 -21.72
CA SER A 3 -59.29 56.70 -21.33
C SER A 3 -58.62 56.71 -19.94
N ARG A 4 -57.74 57.69 -19.72
CA ARG A 4 -57.10 58.06 -18.44
C ARG A 4 -58.03 58.95 -17.60
N ARG A 5 -57.83 58.99 -16.27
CA ARG A 5 -57.81 60.19 -15.37
C ARG A 5 -57.52 59.69 -13.94
N LEU A 6 -56.38 59.93 -13.26
CA LEU A 6 -55.64 61.15 -12.84
C LEU A 6 -56.39 62.12 -11.93
N GLN A 7 -55.95 62.16 -10.66
CA GLN A 7 -55.81 63.30 -9.72
C GLN A 7 -54.87 62.79 -8.60
N SER A 8 -53.88 63.49 -8.03
CA SER A 8 -53.47 64.89 -8.07
C SER A 8 -51.98 65.00 -7.72
N ARG A 9 -51.29 65.99 -8.31
CA ARG A 9 -49.91 66.47 -8.04
C ARG A 9 -49.92 67.37 -6.77
N ARG A 10 -48.84 67.72 -6.05
CA ARG A 10 -47.51 68.33 -6.41
C ARG A 10 -46.71 68.64 -5.06
N PRO A 11 -45.52 69.30 -5.01
CA PRO A 11 -44.18 68.67 -4.92
C PRO A 11 -43.15 69.30 -3.91
N ILE A 12 -41.87 68.86 -3.97
CA ILE A 12 -40.58 69.53 -3.55
C ILE A 12 -40.30 69.55 -2.01
N ASP A 13 -39.14 69.25 -1.40
CA ASP A 13 -37.73 69.05 -1.78
C ASP A 13 -37.03 68.17 -0.70
N GLY A 14 -35.86 67.59 -0.98
CA GLY A 14 -34.93 67.17 0.10
C GLY A 14 -34.11 65.91 -0.18
N LYS A 15 -32.86 66.12 -0.63
CA LYS A 15 -31.79 65.12 -0.86
C LYS A 15 -31.71 64.03 0.23
N ALA A 16 -31.59 62.76 -0.19
CA ALA A 16 -31.19 61.66 0.67
C ALA A 16 -30.05 60.85 0.03
N THR A 17 -28.91 60.82 0.74
CA THR A 17 -27.67 60.11 0.42
C THR A 17 -27.71 58.71 1.05
N MET A 18 -27.18 57.72 0.35
CA MET A 18 -27.04 56.31 0.76
C MET A 18 -26.37 56.12 2.13
N ILE A 19 -26.94 55.25 2.98
CA ILE A 19 -26.22 54.46 3.99
C ILE A 19 -26.84 53.05 4.08
N GLN A 20 -25.99 52.04 3.97
CA GLN A 20 -26.24 50.60 4.16
C GLN A 20 -26.35 50.27 5.67
N ALA A 21 -27.32 49.44 6.09
CA ALA A 21 -27.40 48.90 7.44
C ALA A 21 -27.89 47.43 7.46
N ALA A 22 -27.36 46.69 8.42
CA ALA A 22 -27.39 45.24 8.63
C ALA A 22 -28.70 44.68 9.23
N SER A 23 -28.91 43.36 9.09
CA SER A 23 -29.90 42.54 9.84
C SER A 23 -29.23 41.23 10.28
N SER A 24 -28.90 40.96 11.55
CA SER A 24 -29.73 40.59 12.73
C SER A 24 -30.21 39.13 12.75
N ASN A 25 -29.60 38.32 13.62
CA ASN A 25 -29.92 36.94 14.03
C ASN A 25 -31.24 36.85 14.83
N PRO A 26 -31.91 35.67 14.87
CA PRO A 26 -32.90 35.36 15.89
C PRO A 26 -32.35 34.50 17.03
N VAL A 27 -32.86 34.81 18.23
CA VAL A 27 -32.60 34.20 19.54
C VAL A 27 -33.55 33.02 19.76
N VAL A 28 -33.06 31.91 20.33
CA VAL A 28 -33.88 30.84 20.91
C VAL A 28 -33.54 30.70 22.39
N THR A 29 -34.58 30.71 23.21
CA THR A 29 -34.67 30.80 24.67
C THR A 29 -34.22 29.56 25.44
N GLU A 30 -33.48 29.76 26.53
CA GLU A 30 -33.06 28.75 27.51
C GLU A 30 -34.22 28.24 28.38
N SER A 31 -34.24 26.92 28.62
CA SER A 31 -35.04 26.24 29.64
C SER A 31 -34.12 25.84 30.80
N THR A 32 -34.42 26.35 31.98
CA THR A 32 -33.78 26.03 33.28
C THR A 32 -33.92 24.56 33.65
N GLY A 33 -32.79 23.87 33.85
CA GLY A 33 -32.73 22.50 34.38
C GLY A 33 -31.33 22.12 34.88
N ILE A 34 -31.16 22.15 36.20
CA ILE A 34 -30.21 21.39 37.06
C ILE A 34 -28.76 21.24 36.56
N LYS A 35 -27.85 21.95 37.22
CA LYS A 35 -26.38 21.79 37.13
C LYS A 35 -25.98 20.32 37.37
N GLN A 36 -25.62 19.62 36.30
CA GLN A 36 -24.78 18.43 36.37
C GLN A 36 -23.37 18.86 35.98
N LEU A 37 -22.45 18.71 36.93
CA LEU A 37 -21.02 19.02 36.78
C LEU A 37 -20.47 18.13 35.66
N GLY A 38 -20.26 18.71 34.47
CA GLY A 38 -19.70 18.00 33.33
C GLY A 38 -18.26 17.67 33.59
N MET A 39 -17.99 16.40 33.92
CA MET A 39 -16.67 15.81 33.79
C MET A 39 -16.28 15.90 32.32
N THR A 40 -15.34 16.78 32.01
CA THR A 40 -14.53 16.70 30.80
C THR A 40 -13.81 15.35 30.83
N SER A 41 -14.26 14.39 30.04
CA SER A 41 -13.54 13.15 29.82
C SER A 41 -12.29 13.48 29.00
N HIS A 42 -11.23 13.91 29.69
CA HIS A 42 -9.88 13.69 29.20
C HIS A 42 -9.73 12.19 29.06
N VAL A 43 -9.75 11.69 27.82
CA VAL A 43 -9.27 10.35 27.53
C VAL A 43 -7.75 10.43 27.58
N SER A 44 -7.19 10.59 28.78
CA SER A 44 -5.91 9.98 29.06
C SER A 44 -6.14 8.49 28.81
N HIS A 45 -5.43 7.89 27.86
CA HIS A 45 -5.42 6.44 27.74
C HIS A 45 -4.81 5.88 29.03
N ASP A 46 -5.68 5.68 30.03
CA ASP A 46 -5.36 4.94 31.23
C ASP A 46 -4.93 3.55 30.74
N PRO A 47 -3.71 3.07 31.03
CA PRO A 47 -3.19 1.83 30.48
C PRO A 47 -4.00 0.59 30.88
N VAL A 48 -5.08 0.76 31.65
CA VAL A 48 -6.04 -0.23 32.10
C VAL A 48 -6.53 -1.17 30.99
N SER A 49 -6.70 -0.69 29.75
CA SER A 49 -7.12 -1.54 28.63
C SER A 49 -6.00 -2.36 27.97
N ASN A 50 -4.73 -2.02 28.24
CA ASN A 50 -3.56 -2.74 27.74
C ASN A 50 -2.85 -3.43 28.92
N PRO A 51 -3.07 -4.74 29.12
CA PRO A 51 -2.60 -5.43 30.33
C PRO A 51 -1.08 -5.39 30.50
N LEU A 52 -0.31 -5.42 29.40
CA LEU A 52 1.15 -5.35 29.48
C LEU A 52 1.63 -3.92 29.72
N ALA A 53 1.02 -2.92 29.08
CA ALA A 53 1.37 -1.52 29.32
C ALA A 53 1.05 -1.11 30.78
N LEU A 54 -0.03 -1.63 31.36
CA LEU A 54 -0.35 -1.41 32.78
C LEU A 54 0.74 -1.96 33.70
N LEU A 55 1.26 -3.15 33.40
CA LEU A 55 2.37 -3.77 34.15
C LEU A 55 3.66 -2.96 34.01
N VAL A 56 3.99 -2.49 32.80
CA VAL A 56 5.15 -1.62 32.56
C VAL A 56 5.03 -0.30 33.33
N ALA A 57 3.87 0.35 33.26
CA ALA A 57 3.60 1.60 34.00
C ALA A 57 3.74 1.40 35.52
N ALA A 58 3.20 0.29 36.05
CA ALA A 58 3.34 -0.07 37.46
C ALA A 58 4.80 -0.35 37.86
N SER A 59 5.58 -1.01 36.99
CA SER A 59 7.00 -1.28 37.22
C SER A 59 7.85 0.01 37.23
N GLY A 60 7.58 0.95 36.33
CA GLY A 60 8.30 2.23 36.26
C GLY A 60 8.04 3.15 37.46
N ALA A 61 6.83 3.15 38.02
CA ALA A 61 6.50 3.91 39.24
C ALA A 61 7.29 3.41 40.47
N ILE A 62 7.57 2.10 40.54
CA ILE A 62 8.31 1.50 41.66
C ILE A 62 9.78 1.92 41.67
N GLN A 63 10.41 2.10 40.50
CA GLN A 63 11.81 2.53 40.41
C GLN A 63 12.04 4.01 40.74
N SER A 64 11.03 4.85 40.55
CA SER A 64 11.09 6.28 40.91
C SER A 64 10.89 6.50 42.41
N GLU A 65 10.13 5.63 43.08
CA GLU A 65 9.95 5.65 44.54
C GLU A 65 11.08 4.97 45.32
N SER A 66 11.78 3.98 44.74
CA SER A 66 12.87 3.25 45.41
C SER A 66 14.17 4.07 45.62
N ILE A 67 14.26 5.29 45.06
CA ILE A 67 15.32 6.27 45.36
C ILE A 67 15.05 7.01 46.68
N SER A 68 13.85 6.87 47.25
CA SER A 68 13.57 7.34 48.62
C SER A 68 13.76 6.20 49.62
N ASP A 69 14.97 6.12 50.19
CA ASP A 69 15.29 5.27 51.33
C ASP A 69 14.24 5.45 52.44
N THR A 70 13.35 4.47 52.59
CA THR A 70 12.58 4.27 53.81
C THR A 70 12.94 2.90 54.39
N PRO A 71 13.65 2.86 55.54
CA PRO A 71 14.09 1.61 56.13
C PRO A 71 12.90 0.97 56.85
N LEU A 72 12.24 0.00 56.20
CA LEU A 72 11.44 -1.00 56.90
C LEU A 72 12.33 -2.14 57.40
N SER A 73 13.39 -1.77 58.12
CA SER A 73 14.28 -2.70 58.83
C SER A 73 14.41 -2.32 60.30
N ASN A 74 13.29 -2.01 60.97
CA ASN A 74 13.24 -1.89 62.42
C ASN A 74 12.23 -2.87 63.00
N VAL A 75 12.58 -4.15 62.93
CA VAL A 75 12.20 -5.13 63.96
C VAL A 75 13.51 -5.74 64.44
N GLU A 76 14.08 -5.16 65.50
CA GLU A 76 15.20 -5.75 66.22
C GLU A 76 14.79 -7.13 66.79
N PRO A 77 15.62 -8.18 66.64
CA PRO A 77 15.45 -9.41 67.38
C PRO A 77 16.12 -9.25 68.74
N THR A 78 15.40 -8.75 69.73
CA THR A 78 15.85 -8.86 71.13
C THR A 78 15.44 -10.20 71.73
N ASP A 79 16.45 -10.86 72.27
CA ASP A 79 16.47 -12.02 73.18
C ASP A 79 16.25 -13.44 72.64
N ALA A 80 17.30 -14.23 72.84
CA ALA A 80 17.34 -15.67 72.73
C ALA A 80 16.52 -16.32 73.87
N GLY A 81 15.41 -16.96 73.49
CA GLY A 81 14.57 -17.81 74.33
C GLY A 81 13.69 -18.71 73.44
N PRO A 82 13.27 -19.90 73.89
CA PRO A 82 12.94 -21.02 73.03
C PRO A 82 11.70 -20.79 72.15
N SER A 83 11.80 -21.31 70.92
CA SER A 83 10.87 -21.23 69.80
C SER A 83 9.38 -21.13 70.16
N PRO A 84 8.70 -19.99 69.86
CA PRO A 84 7.28 -20.03 69.56
C PRO A 84 7.13 -20.54 68.11
N SER A 85 6.07 -21.29 67.83
CA SER A 85 5.66 -21.63 66.46
C SER A 85 5.84 -20.43 65.54
N LEU A 86 6.61 -20.56 64.47
CA LEU A 86 6.76 -19.55 63.42
C LEU A 86 5.37 -19.35 62.78
N THR A 87 4.50 -18.57 63.44
CA THR A 87 3.31 -18.00 62.82
C THR A 87 3.83 -17.17 61.67
N SER A 88 3.45 -17.56 60.46
CA SER A 88 3.95 -16.89 59.27
C SER A 88 3.56 -15.41 59.31
N ILE A 89 4.36 -14.57 58.67
CA ILE A 89 4.11 -13.13 58.65
C ILE A 89 2.74 -12.85 58.01
N GLY A 90 2.35 -13.65 57.02
CA GLY A 90 1.04 -13.61 56.39
C GLY A 90 -0.14 -13.80 57.36
N ASP A 91 -0.02 -14.71 58.33
CA ASP A 91 -1.09 -14.94 59.34
C ASP A 91 -1.36 -13.68 60.17
N LYS A 92 -0.30 -12.97 60.57
CA LYS A 92 -0.42 -11.75 61.39
C LYS A 92 -1.10 -10.60 60.63
N PHE A 93 -0.92 -10.52 59.31
CA PHE A 93 -1.54 -9.50 58.48
C PHE A 93 -3.03 -9.79 58.21
N LEU A 94 -3.40 -11.06 58.02
CA LEU A 94 -4.79 -11.45 57.77
C LEU A 94 -5.69 -11.32 59.01
N ASP A 95 -5.11 -11.34 60.22
CA ASP A 95 -5.84 -11.15 61.49
C ASP A 95 -5.93 -9.68 61.94
N ARG A 96 -5.31 -8.75 61.21
CA ARG A 96 -5.29 -7.33 61.60
C ARG A 96 -6.66 -6.69 61.36
N PRO A 97 -7.27 -6.04 62.37
CA PRO A 97 -8.52 -5.32 62.16
C PRO A 97 -8.30 -4.08 61.28
N GLY A 98 -9.24 -3.82 60.35
CA GLY A 98 -9.27 -2.58 59.55
C GLY A 98 -8.89 -2.70 58.07
N TYR A 99 -8.64 -3.90 57.52
CA TYR A 99 -8.49 -4.07 56.06
C TYR A 99 -9.86 -4.06 55.34
N VAL A 100 -9.86 -3.64 54.08
CA VAL A 100 -11.05 -3.68 53.22
C VAL A 100 -11.23 -5.10 52.67
N SER A 101 -12.33 -5.76 53.02
CA SER A 101 -12.65 -7.08 52.46
C SER A 101 -13.10 -6.94 51.01
N LEU A 102 -12.39 -7.63 50.11
CA LEU A 102 -12.69 -7.66 48.67
C LEU A 102 -13.60 -8.83 48.26
N GLY A 103 -14.09 -9.65 49.20
CA GLY A 103 -14.93 -10.81 48.88
C GLY A 103 -14.20 -11.94 48.14
N ILE A 104 -12.89 -12.07 48.33
CA ILE A 104 -12.03 -13.03 47.62
C ILE A 104 -12.43 -14.48 47.94
N GLN A 105 -12.61 -15.30 46.90
CA GLN A 105 -12.97 -16.73 47.01
C GLN A 105 -11.74 -17.66 47.00
N LEU A 106 -10.69 -17.30 47.73
CA LEU A 106 -9.48 -18.11 47.88
C LEU A 106 -9.34 -18.61 49.32
N SER A 107 -8.61 -19.71 49.51
CA SER A 107 -8.34 -20.22 50.86
C SER A 107 -7.42 -19.26 51.62
N ARG A 108 -7.58 -19.22 52.95
CA ARG A 108 -6.73 -18.41 53.83
C ARG A 108 -5.26 -18.78 53.68
N GLU A 109 -4.96 -20.06 53.52
CA GLU A 109 -3.61 -20.60 53.28
C GLU A 109 -2.98 -20.06 51.99
N SER A 110 -3.76 -19.91 50.91
CA SER A 110 -3.25 -19.32 49.66
C SER A 110 -2.90 -17.85 49.81
N LEU A 111 -3.72 -17.07 50.51
CA LEU A 111 -3.45 -15.66 50.78
C LEU A 111 -2.24 -15.48 51.71
N GLN A 112 -2.14 -16.34 52.73
CA GLN A 112 -1.01 -16.41 53.64
C GLN A 112 0.29 -16.69 52.89
N SER A 113 0.30 -17.70 52.01
CA SER A 113 1.45 -18.03 51.17
C SER A 113 1.88 -16.85 50.27
N GLY A 114 0.94 -16.06 49.76
CA GLY A 114 1.24 -14.88 48.94
C GLY A 114 1.90 -13.77 49.75
N LEU A 115 1.40 -13.50 50.96
CA LEU A 115 1.99 -12.53 51.89
C LEU A 115 3.37 -12.98 52.38
N ASP A 116 3.54 -14.26 52.69
CA ASP A 116 4.83 -14.80 53.07
C ASP A 116 5.87 -14.69 51.95
N ALA A 117 5.46 -14.90 50.70
CA ALA A 117 6.34 -14.68 49.54
C ALA A 117 6.71 -13.19 49.35
N LEU A 118 5.76 -12.28 49.59
CA LEU A 118 5.99 -10.83 49.50
C LEU A 118 7.01 -10.33 50.53
N PHE A 119 6.99 -10.89 51.75
CA PHE A 119 7.89 -10.49 52.85
C PHE A 119 9.09 -11.42 53.02
N ALA A 120 9.21 -12.48 52.22
CA ALA A 120 10.40 -13.32 52.21
C ALA A 120 11.62 -12.49 51.76
N ALA A 121 12.77 -12.71 52.40
CA ALA A 121 14.01 -12.11 51.94
C ALA A 121 14.23 -12.49 50.45
N PRO A 122 14.63 -11.55 49.58
CA PRO A 122 14.77 -11.82 48.15
C PRO A 122 15.83 -12.90 47.93
N THR A 123 15.38 -14.14 47.77
CA THR A 123 16.24 -15.27 47.45
C THR A 123 16.24 -15.46 45.93
N SER A 124 17.42 -15.35 45.33
CA SER A 124 17.78 -15.57 43.91
C SER A 124 17.97 -14.30 43.06
N ASN A 125 18.99 -14.37 42.19
CA ASN A 125 19.20 -13.47 41.05
C ASN A 125 17.93 -13.48 40.21
N HIS A 126 17.15 -12.40 40.29
CA HIS A 126 15.98 -12.21 39.45
C HIS A 126 16.45 -12.21 37.99
N ARG A 127 16.06 -13.23 37.23
CA ARG A 127 16.32 -13.25 35.79
C ARG A 127 15.34 -12.26 35.15
N TYR A 128 15.85 -11.41 34.26
CA TYR A 128 15.04 -10.47 33.48
C TYR A 128 14.36 -9.36 34.32
N THR A 129 15.07 -8.77 35.30
CA THR A 129 14.61 -7.58 36.04
C THR A 129 14.20 -6.44 35.12
N ASP A 130 14.81 -6.39 33.93
CA ASP A 130 14.63 -5.30 32.99
C ASP A 130 13.50 -5.57 31.98
N TYR A 131 12.79 -6.70 32.09
CA TYR A 131 11.76 -7.10 31.12
C TYR A 131 10.63 -6.08 30.97
N PHE A 132 10.22 -5.46 32.08
CA PHE A 132 9.19 -4.40 32.10
C PHE A 132 9.79 -2.99 32.16
N CYS A 133 11.12 -2.89 32.10
CA CYS A 133 11.81 -1.60 32.09
C CYS A 133 11.89 -1.11 30.64
N PRO A 134 11.53 0.15 30.36
CA PRO A 134 11.88 0.78 29.09
C PRO A 134 13.41 0.72 28.93
N PRO A 135 13.93 0.31 27.76
CA PRO A 135 15.38 0.34 27.53
C PRO A 135 15.89 1.79 27.53
N ASP A 136 17.00 2.06 28.22
CA ASP A 136 17.62 3.39 28.31
C ASP A 136 17.96 3.97 26.92
N ASP A 137 18.37 3.11 25.98
CA ASP A 137 18.80 3.48 24.62
C ASP A 137 17.69 3.33 23.54
N GLY A 138 16.46 3.03 23.95
CA GLY A 138 15.35 2.73 23.03
C GLY A 138 15.48 1.36 22.34
N PRO A 139 14.57 1.02 21.40
CA PRO A 139 14.65 -0.24 20.67
C PRO A 139 15.89 -0.29 19.77
N PRO A 140 16.50 -1.48 19.61
CA PRO A 140 17.69 -1.63 18.78
C PRO A 140 17.39 -1.24 17.32
N ARG A 141 18.29 -0.45 16.75
CA ARG A 141 18.21 0.04 15.36
C ARG A 141 19.05 -0.81 14.42
N ASP A 142 18.66 -0.84 13.15
CA ASP A 142 19.40 -1.51 12.07
C ASP A 142 20.56 -0.66 11.55
N VAL A 143 21.42 -0.19 12.47
CA VAL A 143 22.58 0.65 12.18
C VAL A 143 23.86 -0.06 12.60
N GLY A 144 24.88 -0.03 11.74
CA GLY A 144 26.15 -0.69 12.00
C GLY A 144 27.02 -0.80 10.74
N PRO A 145 28.36 -0.85 10.89
CA PRO A 145 29.27 -0.90 9.74
C PRO A 145 29.15 -2.21 8.93
N ASP A 146 28.61 -3.27 9.53
CA ASP A 146 28.33 -4.55 8.88
C ASP A 146 26.98 -4.59 8.12
N LEU A 147 26.14 -3.58 8.33
CA LEU A 147 24.84 -3.42 7.68
C LEU A 147 24.84 -2.30 6.64
N ASP A 148 25.64 -1.26 6.85
CA ASP A 148 25.69 -0.04 6.04
C ASP A 148 26.27 -0.31 4.63
N PRO A 149 25.51 -0.06 3.55
CA PRO A 149 26.01 -0.30 2.19
C PRO A 149 27.22 0.57 1.81
N VAL A 150 27.47 1.70 2.49
CA VAL A 150 28.65 2.54 2.24
C VAL A 150 29.90 1.93 2.87
N GLU A 151 29.82 1.52 4.14
CA GLU A 151 30.94 0.86 4.85
C GLU A 151 31.30 -0.48 4.19
N LEU A 152 30.30 -1.18 3.65
CA LEU A 152 30.50 -2.40 2.87
C LEU A 152 31.07 -2.16 1.46
N GLY A 153 31.27 -0.91 1.05
CA GLY A 153 31.78 -0.56 -0.29
C GLY A 153 30.82 -0.88 -1.43
N LEU A 154 29.52 -1.07 -1.14
CA LEU A 154 28.48 -1.32 -2.13
C LEU A 154 27.98 -0.03 -2.77
N VAL A 155 28.24 1.13 -2.20
CA VAL A 155 27.93 2.44 -2.78
C VAL A 155 28.78 3.50 -2.10
N SER A 156 29.20 4.52 -2.81
CA SER A 156 29.87 5.69 -2.23
C SER A 156 28.84 6.72 -1.76
N MET A 157 29.23 7.58 -0.83
CA MET A 157 28.38 8.73 -0.47
C MET A 157 28.14 9.65 -1.67
N GLU A 158 29.07 9.77 -2.61
CA GLU A 158 28.87 10.58 -3.83
C GLU A 158 27.74 10.00 -4.71
N GLU A 159 27.75 8.69 -4.95
CA GLU A 159 26.66 7.99 -5.65
C GLU A 159 25.33 8.14 -4.88
N ALA A 160 25.35 8.10 -3.55
CA ALA A 160 24.15 8.31 -2.74
C ALA A 160 23.59 9.73 -2.89
N HIS A 161 24.44 10.75 -2.83
CA HIS A 161 24.05 12.16 -3.06
C HIS A 161 23.54 12.40 -4.48
N HIS A 162 23.99 11.62 -5.46
CA HIS A 162 23.46 11.67 -6.82
C HIS A 162 22.06 11.05 -6.93
N LEU A 163 21.84 9.89 -6.29
CA LEU A 163 20.59 9.13 -6.40
C LEU A 163 19.45 9.72 -5.57
N PHE A 164 19.70 10.25 -4.37
CA PHE A 164 18.64 10.78 -3.50
C PHE A 164 17.77 11.89 -4.16
N PRO A 165 18.33 12.90 -4.82
CA PRO A 165 17.53 13.90 -5.54
C PRO A 165 16.66 13.28 -6.64
N ILE A 166 17.16 12.25 -7.33
CA ILE A 166 16.39 11.53 -8.36
C ILE A 166 15.19 10.82 -7.74
N TYR A 167 15.33 10.24 -6.53
CA TYR A 167 14.21 9.67 -5.79
C TYR A 167 13.11 10.70 -5.57
N PHE A 168 13.46 11.86 -5.00
CA PHE A 168 12.46 12.89 -4.67
C PHE A 168 11.84 13.53 -5.91
N MET A 169 12.58 13.62 -7.01
CA MET A 169 12.08 14.21 -8.25
C MET A 169 11.19 13.24 -9.05
N ARG A 170 11.52 11.94 -9.09
CA ARG A 170 10.86 10.98 -10.00
C ARG A 170 9.94 9.99 -9.28
N LEU A 171 10.34 9.51 -8.12
CA LEU A 171 9.69 8.37 -7.45
C LEU A 171 8.75 8.83 -6.34
N HIS A 172 9.21 9.77 -5.51
CA HIS A 172 8.44 10.34 -4.41
C HIS A 172 7.08 10.93 -4.82
N PRO A 173 6.89 11.60 -5.98
CA PRO A 173 5.59 12.16 -6.36
C PRO A 173 4.45 11.13 -6.40
N VAL A 174 4.76 9.86 -6.69
CA VAL A 174 3.78 8.75 -6.68
C VAL A 174 3.77 8.01 -5.32
N ASN A 175 4.93 7.95 -4.65
CA ASN A 175 5.16 7.13 -3.46
C ASN A 175 4.83 7.83 -2.13
N GLY A 176 5.02 9.16 -2.05
CA GLY A 176 4.59 10.06 -0.98
C GLY A 176 4.78 9.59 0.47
N ILE A 177 5.77 8.75 0.77
CA ILE A 177 5.98 8.20 2.12
C ILE A 177 7.02 8.97 2.93
N LEU A 178 7.98 9.60 2.27
CA LEU A 178 9.07 10.33 2.91
C LEU A 178 8.79 11.84 2.91
N ASP A 179 9.49 12.56 3.77
CA ASP A 179 9.56 14.02 3.80
C ASP A 179 10.94 14.47 3.25
N PRO A 180 11.02 15.20 2.12
CA PRO A 180 12.28 15.63 1.50
C PRO A 180 13.11 16.57 2.37
N LYS A 181 12.50 17.23 3.36
CA LYS A 181 13.20 18.11 4.29
C LYS A 181 13.76 17.37 5.51
N LEU A 182 13.26 16.17 5.79
CA LEU A 182 13.76 15.30 6.86
C LEU A 182 14.74 14.25 6.32
N HIS A 183 14.39 13.60 5.21
CA HIS A 183 15.09 12.40 4.71
C HIS A 183 16.23 12.76 3.75
N THR A 184 17.27 13.39 4.29
CA THR A 184 18.55 13.58 3.56
C THR A 184 19.37 12.28 3.54
N PRO A 185 20.37 12.13 2.64
CA PRO A 185 21.25 10.96 2.63
C PRO A 185 21.89 10.69 4.00
N GLU A 186 22.38 11.74 4.67
CA GLU A 186 23.03 11.66 5.99
C GLU A 186 22.05 11.22 7.06
N TYR A 187 20.87 11.87 7.10
CA TYR A 187 19.84 11.55 8.08
C TYR A 187 19.43 10.09 7.92
N VAL A 188 19.02 9.67 6.73
CA VAL A 188 18.52 8.31 6.51
C VAL A 188 19.60 7.26 6.81
N ARG A 189 20.84 7.47 6.36
CA ARG A 189 21.96 6.58 6.66
C ARG A 189 22.19 6.43 8.17
N SER A 190 22.04 7.51 8.93
CA SER A 190 22.18 7.50 10.39
C SER A 190 21.02 6.80 11.13
N GLN A 191 19.84 6.71 10.50
CA GLN A 191 18.63 6.19 11.15
C GLN A 191 18.36 4.72 10.83
N SER A 192 18.63 4.27 9.60
CA SER A 192 18.35 2.90 9.15
C SER A 192 19.14 2.51 7.90
N ALA A 193 19.94 1.44 7.99
CA ALA A 193 20.62 0.87 6.83
C ALA A 193 19.62 0.30 5.81
N LEU A 194 18.48 -0.25 6.27
CA LEU A 194 17.44 -0.81 5.42
C LEU A 194 16.79 0.25 4.54
N LEU A 195 16.34 1.36 5.14
CA LEU A 195 15.72 2.46 4.41
C LEU A 195 16.70 3.08 3.41
N PHE A 196 17.93 3.36 3.87
CA PHE A 196 18.98 3.92 3.02
C PHE A 196 19.27 3.04 1.80
N THR A 197 19.44 1.74 2.03
CA THR A 197 19.70 0.75 0.96
C THR A 197 18.55 0.71 -0.05
N TRP A 198 17.29 0.66 0.40
CA TRP A 198 16.15 0.52 -0.50
C TRP A 198 15.81 1.79 -1.28
N ILE A 199 16.03 2.99 -0.73
CA ILE A 199 15.93 4.25 -1.49
C ILE A 199 16.92 4.22 -2.66
N LEU A 200 18.18 3.89 -2.38
CA LEU A 200 19.23 3.84 -3.41
C LEU A 200 18.98 2.72 -4.42
N ALA A 201 18.61 1.53 -3.97
CA ALA A 201 18.32 0.39 -4.85
C ALA A 201 17.15 0.68 -5.79
N LEU A 202 16.04 1.22 -5.27
CA LEU A 202 14.89 1.60 -6.09
C LEU A 202 15.29 2.68 -7.11
N THR A 203 16.01 3.70 -6.68
CA THR A 203 16.36 4.81 -7.57
C THR A 203 17.32 4.39 -8.67
N ALA A 204 18.32 3.58 -8.34
CA ALA A 204 19.25 3.00 -9.31
C ALA A 204 18.54 2.09 -10.34
N GLN A 205 17.39 1.49 -10.00
CA GLN A 205 16.60 0.73 -10.97
C GLN A 205 15.97 1.60 -12.06
N PHE A 206 15.68 2.87 -11.75
CA PHE A 206 15.09 3.83 -12.70
C PHE A 206 16.12 4.76 -13.34
N ASP A 207 17.37 4.75 -12.88
CA ASP A 207 18.46 5.51 -13.50
C ASP A 207 19.22 4.69 -14.54
N HIS A 208 19.39 5.22 -15.75
CA HIS A 208 20.03 4.54 -16.87
C HIS A 208 21.51 4.20 -16.64
N GLY A 209 22.22 4.99 -15.82
CA GLY A 209 23.65 4.79 -15.55
C GLY A 209 23.96 3.83 -14.41
N SER A 210 22.95 3.44 -13.62
CA SER A 210 23.14 2.82 -12.31
C SER A 210 22.87 1.31 -12.28
N ALA A 211 22.94 0.61 -13.42
CA ALA A 211 22.61 -0.82 -13.50
C ALA A 211 23.39 -1.71 -12.52
N ALA A 212 24.70 -1.48 -12.38
CA ALA A 212 25.54 -2.22 -11.44
C ALA A 212 25.17 -1.92 -9.98
N ILE A 213 24.85 -0.66 -9.67
CA ILE A 213 24.41 -0.18 -8.35
C ILE A 213 23.08 -0.82 -7.98
N ALA A 214 22.12 -0.80 -8.90
CA ALA A 214 20.80 -1.40 -8.73
C ALA A 214 20.92 -2.89 -8.38
N LYS A 215 21.75 -3.63 -9.10
CA LYS A 215 21.95 -5.07 -8.86
C LYS A 215 22.57 -5.35 -7.49
N ARG A 216 23.67 -4.66 -7.13
CA ARG A 216 24.38 -4.92 -5.86
C ARG A 216 23.56 -4.49 -4.64
N LEU A 217 22.91 -3.33 -4.69
CA LEU A 217 22.07 -2.83 -3.58
C LEU A 217 20.78 -3.64 -3.43
N ARG A 218 20.17 -4.14 -4.51
CA ARG A 218 19.03 -5.05 -4.39
C ARG A 218 19.39 -6.33 -3.64
N LEU A 219 20.49 -6.99 -4.01
CA LEU A 219 20.96 -8.21 -3.34
C LEU A 219 21.28 -7.96 -1.85
N HIS A 220 21.89 -6.82 -1.54
CA HIS A 220 22.12 -6.40 -0.16
C HIS A 220 20.82 -6.14 0.58
N GLY A 221 19.90 -5.37 -0.02
CA GLY A 221 18.59 -5.06 0.54
C GLY A 221 17.78 -6.31 0.87
N GLU A 222 17.79 -7.34 0.03
CA GLU A 222 17.13 -8.63 0.29
C GLU A 222 17.76 -9.39 1.46
N LYS A 223 19.10 -9.37 1.58
CA LYS A 223 19.81 -9.98 2.72
C LYS A 223 19.54 -9.20 4.00
N LEU A 224 19.62 -7.88 3.95
CA LEU A 224 19.37 -6.97 5.06
C LEU A 224 17.92 -7.07 5.54
N SER A 225 16.95 -7.15 4.63
CA SER A 225 15.54 -7.35 4.95
C SER A 225 15.30 -8.64 5.75
N ARG A 226 16.01 -9.73 5.44
CA ARG A 226 15.93 -10.96 6.25
C ARG A 226 16.57 -10.79 7.61
N HIS A 227 17.73 -10.13 7.68
CA HIS A 227 18.44 -9.88 8.93
C HIS A 227 17.65 -8.99 9.89
N VAL A 228 17.07 -7.89 9.38
CA VAL A 228 16.20 -6.97 10.14
C VAL A 228 15.02 -7.74 10.74
N HIS A 229 14.36 -8.57 9.91
CA HIS A 229 13.24 -9.39 10.36
C HIS A 229 13.63 -10.38 11.46
N THR A 230 14.72 -11.14 11.27
CA THR A 230 15.13 -12.17 12.24
C THR A 230 15.72 -11.59 13.53
N SER A 231 16.27 -10.37 13.48
CA SER A 231 16.86 -9.69 14.64
C SER A 231 15.82 -8.87 15.43
N GLY A 232 14.62 -8.69 14.87
CA GLY A 232 13.53 -7.98 15.53
C GLY A 232 13.73 -6.46 15.62
N PHE A 233 14.49 -5.85 14.69
CA PHE A 233 14.66 -4.39 14.69
C PHE A 233 13.35 -3.70 14.30
N GLN A 234 13.05 -2.58 14.96
CA GLN A 234 11.80 -1.85 14.80
C GLN A 234 12.05 -0.34 14.83
N SER A 235 11.61 0.34 13.77
CA SER A 235 11.64 1.80 13.66
C SER A 235 10.67 2.25 12.56
N VAL A 236 10.34 3.54 12.52
CA VAL A 236 9.53 4.12 11.44
C VAL A 236 10.25 3.93 10.12
N GLU A 237 11.57 4.11 10.12
CA GLU A 237 12.42 3.98 8.94
C GLU A 237 12.44 2.53 8.42
N ILE A 238 12.38 1.53 9.30
CA ILE A 238 12.25 0.12 8.89
C ILE A 238 10.93 -0.13 8.16
N VAL A 239 9.81 0.41 8.67
CA VAL A 239 8.50 0.32 7.97
C VAL A 239 8.60 0.95 6.58
N GLN A 240 9.21 2.13 6.48
CA GLN A 240 9.45 2.82 5.22
C GLN A 240 10.38 2.02 4.29
N GLY A 241 11.41 1.38 4.84
CA GLY A 241 12.36 0.56 4.09
C GLY A 241 11.68 -0.66 3.46
N TYR A 242 10.84 -1.37 4.21
CA TYR A 242 10.01 -2.44 3.65
C TYR A 242 9.00 -1.91 2.63
N TYR A 243 8.33 -0.79 2.89
CA TYR A 243 7.45 -0.17 1.90
C TYR A 243 8.18 0.13 0.59
N ILE A 244 9.36 0.74 0.63
CA ILE A 244 10.13 1.08 -0.57
C ILE A 244 10.66 -0.19 -1.26
N SER A 245 11.03 -1.23 -0.51
CA SER A 245 11.43 -2.52 -1.09
C SER A 245 10.34 -3.15 -1.96
N LEU A 246 9.07 -2.98 -1.57
CA LEU A 246 7.91 -3.47 -2.33
C LEU A 246 7.77 -2.78 -3.70
N LEU A 247 8.26 -1.54 -3.81
CA LEU A 247 8.29 -0.80 -5.07
C LEU A 247 9.45 -1.24 -5.99
N SER A 248 10.45 -1.88 -5.38
CA SER A 248 11.71 -2.32 -5.98
C SER A 248 11.69 -3.82 -6.34
N ALA A 249 10.58 -4.49 -6.07
CA ALA A 249 10.45 -5.93 -6.17
C ALA A 249 10.65 -6.42 -7.61
N THR A 250 11.57 -7.36 -7.78
CA THR A 250 11.69 -8.12 -9.02
C THR A 250 10.57 -9.17 -9.02
N PRO A 251 9.75 -9.25 -10.07
CA PRO A 251 8.67 -10.23 -10.10
C PRO A 251 9.21 -11.66 -9.93
N ALA A 252 8.47 -12.49 -9.20
CA ALA A 252 8.77 -13.91 -9.08
C ALA A 252 8.60 -14.64 -10.44
N ARG A 253 9.20 -15.83 -10.57
CA ARG A 253 9.09 -16.62 -11.83
C ARG A 253 7.68 -17.14 -12.03
N THR A 254 7.02 -17.50 -10.94
CA THR A 254 5.64 -17.92 -10.88
C THR A 254 4.92 -17.13 -9.79
N LEU A 255 3.59 -17.07 -9.88
CA LEU A 255 2.77 -16.43 -8.84
C LEU A 255 2.90 -17.12 -7.49
N SER A 256 2.99 -18.45 -7.47
CA SER A 256 3.20 -19.24 -6.26
C SER A 256 4.51 -18.90 -5.53
N GLU A 257 5.49 -18.32 -6.24
CA GLU A 257 6.76 -17.86 -5.67
C GLU A 257 6.71 -16.39 -5.21
N GLU A 258 5.60 -15.69 -5.42
CA GLU A 258 5.44 -14.28 -5.05
C GLU A 258 5.43 -14.13 -3.52
N ARG A 259 6.32 -13.26 -3.03
CA ARG A 259 6.64 -13.11 -1.61
C ARG A 259 6.52 -11.66 -1.13
N SER A 260 6.12 -10.72 -1.99
CA SER A 260 5.90 -9.32 -1.62
C SER A 260 4.85 -9.17 -0.50
N TRP A 261 3.93 -10.12 -0.36
CA TRP A 261 2.99 -10.14 0.76
C TRP A 261 3.68 -10.28 2.13
N LEU A 262 4.82 -10.97 2.23
CA LEU A 262 5.57 -11.12 3.48
C LEU A 262 6.09 -9.76 3.97
N TYR A 263 6.68 -8.98 3.06
CA TYR A 263 7.17 -7.63 3.39
C TYR A 263 6.03 -6.68 3.69
N THR A 264 4.89 -6.82 2.99
CA THR A 264 3.68 -6.03 3.29
C THR A 264 3.17 -6.30 4.70
N MET A 265 3.01 -7.57 5.08
CA MET A 265 2.50 -7.95 6.41
C MET A 265 3.50 -7.59 7.51
N HIS A 266 4.80 -7.75 7.26
CA HIS A 266 5.80 -7.37 8.24
C HIS A 266 5.87 -5.85 8.45
N ALA A 267 5.88 -5.05 7.39
CA ALA A 267 5.84 -3.59 7.49
C ALA A 267 4.60 -3.09 8.24
N PHE A 268 3.43 -3.66 7.91
CA PHE A 268 2.18 -3.35 8.61
C PHE A 268 2.22 -3.76 10.09
N GLY A 269 2.75 -4.95 10.40
CA GLY A 269 2.90 -5.44 11.76
C GLY A 269 3.85 -4.58 12.60
N VAL A 270 5.00 -4.17 12.04
CA VAL A 270 5.93 -3.24 12.72
C VAL A 270 5.29 -1.87 12.92
N ALA A 271 4.49 -1.37 11.95
CA ALA A 271 3.77 -0.12 12.11
C ALA A 271 2.73 -0.16 13.25
N ALA A 272 2.01 -1.28 13.38
CA ALA A 272 1.07 -1.50 14.48
C ALA A 272 1.77 -1.66 15.83
N GLU A 273 2.89 -2.39 15.88
CA GLU A 273 3.69 -2.56 17.10
C GLU A 273 4.25 -1.22 17.60
N LEU A 274 4.66 -0.34 16.68
CA LEU A 274 5.11 1.01 17.00
C LEU A 274 3.96 1.98 17.34
N GLY A 275 2.70 1.53 17.28
CA GLY A 275 1.50 2.34 17.52
C GLY A 275 1.36 3.51 16.54
N LEU A 276 1.74 3.33 15.27
CA LEU A 276 1.61 4.40 14.26
C LEU A 276 0.16 4.73 13.91
N ASP A 277 -0.77 3.83 14.26
CA ASP A 277 -2.22 3.97 14.10
C ASP A 277 -2.88 4.85 15.18
N GLN A 278 -2.18 5.09 16.28
CA GLN A 278 -2.65 5.86 17.44
C GLN A 278 -2.24 7.34 17.32
N PRO A 279 -3.00 8.27 17.94
CA PRO A 279 -2.60 9.67 17.98
C PRO A 279 -1.23 9.80 18.67
N SER A 280 -0.32 10.61 18.10
CA SER A 280 0.97 10.84 18.73
C SER A 280 0.79 11.69 19.99
N TYR A 281 0.93 11.07 21.15
CA TYR A 281 0.84 11.72 22.47
C TYR A 281 2.08 12.52 22.86
N THR A 282 3.00 12.81 21.93
CA THR A 282 4.19 13.64 22.17
C THR A 282 3.82 15.06 22.63
N HIS A 283 2.57 15.48 22.52
CA HIS A 283 2.09 16.73 23.12
C HIS A 283 1.82 16.67 24.63
N THR A 284 1.74 15.48 25.26
CA THR A 284 1.35 15.36 26.68
C THR A 284 2.49 15.06 27.65
N ILE A 285 3.68 14.66 27.16
CA ILE A 285 4.83 14.43 28.05
C ILE A 285 5.48 15.77 28.48
N ASP A 286 5.36 16.82 27.67
CA ASP A 286 5.95 18.14 27.97
C ASP A 286 5.12 19.03 28.90
N ASP A 287 3.84 18.73 29.17
CA ASP A 287 3.10 19.50 30.18
C ASP A 287 3.60 19.23 31.62
N ASN A 288 4.26 18.09 31.86
CA ASN A 288 4.93 17.79 33.13
C ASN A 288 6.45 18.01 33.10
N TYR A 289 7.07 18.10 31.91
CA TYR A 289 8.49 18.38 31.74
C TYR A 289 8.79 19.82 31.29
N THR A 290 7.81 20.74 31.33
CA THR A 290 8.07 22.16 31.57
C THR A 290 8.70 22.33 32.96
N LEU A 291 9.98 21.96 33.06
CA LEU A 291 10.96 22.54 33.95
C LEU A 291 10.69 24.04 34.01
N THR A 292 10.20 24.52 35.15
CA THR A 292 10.80 25.57 36.02
C THR A 292 11.55 26.76 35.38
N CYS A 293 11.38 27.02 34.09
CA CYS A 293 12.01 28.08 33.35
C CYS A 293 11.03 29.24 33.25
N THR A 294 11.46 30.37 33.79
CA THR A 294 10.83 31.68 33.65
C THR A 294 10.33 31.92 32.21
N PRO A 295 9.17 32.54 32.00
CA PRO A 295 8.60 32.77 30.66
C PRO A 295 9.57 33.64 29.83
N ARG A 296 10.32 32.99 28.94
CA ARG A 296 11.20 33.63 27.95
C ARG A 296 10.58 33.42 26.57
N ALA A 297 10.70 34.40 25.69
CA ALA A 297 10.35 34.22 24.29
C ALA A 297 11.19 33.08 23.68
N PRO A 298 10.57 32.16 22.91
CA PRO A 298 11.29 31.06 22.28
C PRO A 298 12.39 31.59 21.36
N THR A 299 13.56 30.95 21.40
CA THR A 299 14.68 31.27 20.50
C THR A 299 14.47 30.60 19.14
N ASP A 300 15.19 31.06 18.10
CA ASP A 300 15.13 30.44 16.76
C ASP A 300 15.46 28.94 16.80
N HIS A 301 16.38 28.54 17.68
CA HIS A 301 16.72 27.13 17.91
C HIS A 301 15.55 26.33 18.53
N ASP A 302 14.80 26.92 19.46
CA ASP A 302 13.62 26.26 20.05
C ASP A 302 12.53 26.05 18.99
N ILE A 303 12.36 27.02 18.09
CA ILE A 303 11.40 26.93 16.97
C ILE A 303 11.84 25.84 15.97
N GLU A 304 13.12 25.76 15.63
CA GLU A 304 13.65 24.73 14.73
C GLU A 304 13.51 23.32 15.34
N ALA A 305 13.84 23.17 16.64
CA ALA A 305 13.68 21.90 17.36
C ALA A 305 12.21 21.46 17.42
N GLN A 306 11.28 22.39 17.71
CA GLN A 306 9.84 22.10 17.69
C GLN A 306 9.36 21.71 16.30
N THR A 307 9.80 22.43 15.26
CA THR A 307 9.46 22.12 13.87
C THR A 307 9.98 20.74 13.47
N HIS A 308 11.19 20.38 13.91
CA HIS A 308 11.75 19.05 13.67
C HIS A 308 10.93 17.95 14.36
N LEU A 309 10.54 18.15 15.62
CA LEU A 309 9.68 17.20 16.34
C LEU A 309 8.32 17.02 15.64
N GLU A 310 7.71 18.12 15.19
CA GLU A 310 6.44 18.08 14.46
C GLU A 310 6.57 17.35 13.11
N ARG A 311 7.70 17.48 12.42
CA ARG A 311 7.99 16.65 11.23
C ARG A 311 8.10 15.17 11.55
N LEU A 312 8.70 14.79 12.68
CA LEU A 312 8.77 13.39 13.09
C LEU A 312 7.37 12.82 13.37
N VAL A 313 6.49 13.61 14.00
CA VAL A 313 5.07 13.24 14.19
C VAL A 313 4.39 13.01 12.83
N ARG A 314 4.51 13.97 11.91
CA ARG A 314 3.95 13.81 10.56
C ARG A 314 4.57 12.65 9.78
N ASN A 315 5.85 12.35 9.99
CA ASN A 315 6.51 11.21 9.37
C ASN A 315 5.88 9.88 9.81
N ARG A 316 5.53 9.76 11.10
CA ARG A 316 4.81 8.60 11.65
C ARG A 316 3.42 8.46 11.02
N GLU A 317 2.64 9.54 11.03
CA GLU A 317 1.30 9.58 10.42
C GLU A 317 1.34 9.22 8.93
N ARG A 318 2.23 9.85 8.17
CA ARG A 318 2.40 9.59 6.74
C ARG A 318 2.78 8.14 6.47
N THR A 319 3.69 7.58 7.27
CA THR A 319 4.10 6.18 7.16
C THR A 319 2.92 5.24 7.37
N TRP A 320 2.10 5.47 8.41
CA TRP A 320 0.87 4.72 8.66
C TRP A 320 -0.10 4.79 7.47
N LEU A 321 -0.39 6.00 6.99
CA LEU A 321 -1.31 6.22 5.89
C LEU A 321 -0.85 5.54 4.59
N ARG A 322 0.46 5.57 4.29
CA ARG A 322 0.99 4.95 3.07
C ARG A 322 1.02 3.43 3.15
N ILE A 323 1.38 2.83 4.29
CA ILE A 323 1.33 1.36 4.42
C ILE A 323 -0.12 0.85 4.42
N LEU A 324 -1.05 1.60 5.02
CA LEU A 324 -2.50 1.36 4.95
C LEU A 324 -3.02 1.36 3.51
N LEU A 325 -2.60 2.36 2.72
CA LEU A 325 -2.95 2.45 1.30
C LEU A 325 -2.38 1.27 0.51
N TRP A 326 -1.12 0.92 0.74
CA TRP A 326 -0.50 -0.21 0.07
C TRP A 326 -1.16 -1.56 0.41
N GLU A 327 -1.32 -1.86 1.69
CA GLU A 327 -1.90 -3.12 2.20
C GLU A 327 -3.23 -3.41 1.49
N ARG A 328 -4.15 -2.46 1.54
CA ARG A 328 -5.51 -2.62 0.98
C ARG A 328 -5.52 -2.68 -0.54
N ALA A 329 -4.62 -1.96 -1.22
CA ALA A 329 -4.51 -2.05 -2.68
C ALA A 329 -3.96 -3.42 -3.09
N ASN A 330 -2.96 -3.93 -2.36
CA ASN A 330 -2.38 -5.24 -2.57
C ASN A 330 -3.37 -6.37 -2.25
N SER A 331 -4.08 -6.28 -1.12
CA SER A 331 -5.08 -7.28 -0.72
C SER A 331 -6.27 -7.28 -1.67
N GLY A 332 -6.79 -6.11 -2.06
CA GLY A 332 -7.84 -6.01 -3.08
C GLY A 332 -7.40 -6.58 -4.43
N ALA A 333 -6.18 -6.26 -4.87
CA ALA A 333 -5.59 -6.82 -6.07
C ALA A 333 -5.38 -8.33 -5.98
N SER A 334 -5.18 -8.90 -4.79
CA SER A 334 -5.09 -10.35 -4.50
C SER A 334 -6.42 -11.05 -4.24
N GLY A 335 -7.54 -10.33 -4.26
CA GLY A 335 -8.85 -10.81 -3.78
C GLY A 335 -8.85 -11.25 -2.30
N ARG A 336 -7.88 -10.78 -1.52
CA ARG A 336 -7.83 -10.92 -0.07
C ARG A 336 -8.65 -9.80 0.56
N MET A 337 -9.49 -10.12 1.53
CA MET A 337 -10.26 -9.13 2.26
C MET A 337 -9.60 -8.86 3.61
N ASN A 338 -8.90 -7.74 3.71
CA ASN A 338 -8.38 -7.23 4.99
C ASN A 338 -9.22 -6.04 5.43
N VAL A 339 -9.97 -6.22 6.52
CA VAL A 339 -10.67 -5.12 7.20
C VAL A 339 -9.61 -4.38 8.02
N ILE A 340 -9.26 -3.17 7.60
CA ILE A 340 -8.42 -2.32 8.44
C ILE A 340 -9.34 -1.41 9.26
N PRO A 341 -9.18 -1.36 10.59
CA PRO A 341 -9.94 -0.44 11.43
C PRO A 341 -9.75 1.01 10.99
N GLU A 342 -10.83 1.77 11.04
CA GLU A 342 -10.78 3.22 10.87
C GLU A 342 -10.16 3.83 12.14
N THR A 343 -9.10 4.61 11.97
CA THR A 343 -8.44 5.37 13.04
C THR A 343 -8.92 6.81 13.06
N ASP A 344 -8.72 7.52 14.18
CA ASP A 344 -9.04 8.95 14.30
C ASP A 344 -8.36 9.80 13.21
N LEU A 345 -7.12 9.46 12.86
CA LEU A 345 -6.38 10.10 11.77
C LEU A 345 -7.09 9.91 10.42
N THR A 346 -7.51 8.69 10.09
CA THR A 346 -8.20 8.42 8.82
C THR A 346 -9.60 9.03 8.76
N ARG A 347 -10.30 9.12 9.89
CA ARG A 347 -11.63 9.75 9.98
C ARG A 347 -11.57 11.27 9.76
N ASN A 348 -10.50 11.92 10.22
CA ASN A 348 -10.33 13.38 10.15
C ASN A 348 -9.33 13.82 9.07
N ILE A 349 -9.15 12.99 8.03
CA ILE A 349 -8.04 13.13 7.08
C ILE A 349 -8.14 14.35 6.15
N GLU A 350 -9.34 14.89 5.93
CA GLU A 350 -9.63 15.90 4.89
C GLU A 350 -8.71 17.14 4.95
N ARG A 351 -8.29 17.53 6.16
CA ARG A 351 -7.47 18.73 6.40
C ARG A 351 -6.00 18.44 6.66
N TRP A 352 -5.63 17.17 6.77
CA TRP A 352 -4.28 16.75 7.16
C TRP A 352 -3.18 17.22 6.20
N TRP A 353 -3.50 17.35 4.90
CA TRP A 353 -2.59 17.83 3.86
C TRP A 353 -2.46 19.37 3.79
N MET A 354 -3.31 20.12 4.50
CA MET A 354 -3.24 21.59 4.54
C MET A 354 -2.31 22.10 5.65
N HIS A 355 -1.66 21.19 6.37
CA HIS A 355 -0.72 21.52 7.42
C HIS A 355 0.48 22.33 6.87
N PRO A 356 1.05 23.30 7.63
CA PRO A 356 2.22 24.07 7.18
C PRO A 356 3.45 23.21 6.81
N LEU A 357 3.56 22.05 7.45
CA LEU A 357 4.61 21.04 7.20
C LEU A 357 4.13 19.89 6.31
N ALA A 358 3.05 20.08 5.56
CA ALA A 358 2.60 19.10 4.59
C ALA A 358 3.56 19.01 3.41
N ASP A 359 3.76 17.78 2.95
CA ASP A 359 4.44 17.50 1.70
C ASP A 359 3.47 17.67 0.51
N SER A 360 4.00 17.99 -0.68
CA SER A 360 3.17 18.20 -1.88
C SER A 360 2.32 16.99 -2.28
N THR A 361 2.74 15.79 -1.90
CA THR A 361 2.04 14.52 -2.16
C THR A 361 0.99 14.17 -1.10
N ASP A 362 0.98 14.85 0.05
CA ASP A 362 0.04 14.58 1.14
C ASP A 362 -1.41 14.73 0.65
N LYS A 363 -1.68 15.68 -0.25
CA LYS A 363 -3.00 15.88 -0.85
C LYS A 363 -3.50 14.64 -1.62
N HIS A 364 -2.62 13.93 -2.32
CA HIS A 364 -2.98 12.69 -3.03
C HIS A 364 -3.24 11.54 -2.07
N THR A 365 -2.46 11.45 -0.99
CA THR A 365 -2.71 10.48 0.09
C THR A 365 -4.11 10.68 0.69
N VAL A 366 -4.50 11.92 0.98
CA VAL A 366 -5.85 12.25 1.45
C VAL A 366 -6.91 11.88 0.41
N ALA A 367 -6.69 12.22 -0.87
CA ALA A 367 -7.59 11.87 -1.96
C ALA A 367 -7.84 10.36 -2.03
N PHE A 368 -6.79 9.54 -1.94
CA PHE A 368 -6.90 8.08 -1.96
C PHE A 368 -7.69 7.51 -0.77
N ILE A 369 -7.50 8.07 0.43
CA ILE A 369 -8.22 7.63 1.62
C ILE A 369 -9.71 7.96 1.50
N LEU A 370 -10.05 9.18 1.08
CA LEU A 370 -11.45 9.59 0.88
C LEU A 370 -12.13 8.78 -0.22
N LEU A 371 -11.43 8.51 -1.34
CA LEU A 371 -11.96 7.67 -2.41
C LEU A 371 -12.35 6.28 -1.87
N ARG A 372 -11.55 5.71 -0.98
CA ARG A 372 -11.88 4.42 -0.34
C ARG A 372 -13.13 4.47 0.53
N GLY A 373 -13.36 5.58 1.23
CA GLY A 373 -14.61 5.79 1.97
C GLY A 373 -15.81 5.71 1.04
N HIS A 374 -15.75 6.41 -0.10
CA HIS A 374 -16.81 6.33 -1.12
C HIS A 374 -16.98 4.93 -1.70
N LEU A 375 -15.90 4.20 -1.97
CA LEU A 375 -15.96 2.83 -2.49
C LEU A 375 -16.54 1.84 -1.48
N ALA A 376 -16.20 1.98 -0.19
CA ALA A 376 -16.79 1.17 0.88
C ALA A 376 -18.30 1.41 1.00
N PHE A 377 -18.73 2.68 0.90
CA PHE A 377 -20.14 3.04 0.84
C PHE A 377 -20.83 2.41 -0.39
N LEU A 378 -20.24 2.54 -1.59
CA LEU A 378 -20.78 1.95 -2.82
C LEU A 378 -20.93 0.43 -2.71
N HIS A 379 -19.93 -0.25 -2.17
CA HIS A 379 -20.03 -1.70 -1.93
C HIS A 379 -21.19 -2.04 -1.00
N ALA A 380 -21.33 -1.35 0.14
CA ALA A 380 -22.43 -1.59 1.07
C ALA A 380 -23.80 -1.33 0.42
N GLU A 381 -23.92 -0.26 -0.36
CA GLU A 381 -25.16 0.11 -1.03
C GLU A 381 -25.53 -0.89 -2.15
N LEU A 382 -24.56 -1.33 -2.95
CA LEU A 382 -24.78 -2.38 -3.96
C LEU A 382 -25.23 -3.69 -3.30
N GLN A 383 -24.65 -4.08 -2.16
CA GLN A 383 -25.11 -5.26 -1.41
C GLN A 383 -26.54 -5.10 -0.91
N ARG A 384 -26.89 -3.91 -0.39
CA ARG A 384 -28.25 -3.60 0.10
C ARG A 384 -29.29 -3.67 -1.02
N GLN A 385 -28.92 -3.26 -2.23
CA GLN A 385 -29.83 -3.21 -3.38
C GLN A 385 -29.91 -4.53 -4.18
N LYS A 386 -29.14 -5.57 -3.82
CA LYS A 386 -29.13 -6.87 -4.53
C LYS A 386 -30.51 -7.53 -4.70
N THR A 387 -31.45 -7.26 -3.81
CA THR A 387 -32.80 -7.88 -3.82
C THR A 387 -33.87 -6.98 -4.42
N ILE A 388 -33.53 -5.75 -4.78
CA ILE A 388 -34.48 -4.75 -5.28
C ILE A 388 -34.43 -4.74 -6.81
N LEU A 389 -35.58 -4.92 -7.45
CA LEU A 389 -35.71 -4.73 -8.89
C LEU A 389 -35.65 -3.24 -9.21
N GLN A 390 -34.59 -2.84 -9.90
CA GLN A 390 -34.41 -1.48 -10.39
C GLN A 390 -35.03 -1.36 -11.79
N ALA A 391 -35.70 -0.24 -12.05
CA ALA A 391 -36.39 0.00 -13.32
C ALA A 391 -35.43 0.45 -14.45
N ASP A 392 -34.38 1.18 -14.10
CA ASP A 392 -33.35 1.62 -15.03
C ASP A 392 -32.27 0.54 -15.15
N PRO A 393 -31.98 -0.02 -16.35
CA PRO A 393 -30.94 -1.02 -16.52
C PRO A 393 -29.51 -0.50 -16.27
N HIS A 394 -29.29 0.81 -16.29
CA HIS A 394 -27.99 1.45 -16.05
C HIS A 394 -27.84 2.06 -14.64
N TRP A 395 -28.76 1.75 -13.72
CA TRP A 395 -28.81 2.37 -12.39
C TRP A 395 -27.49 2.25 -11.60
N VAL A 396 -26.74 1.15 -11.79
CA VAL A 396 -25.46 0.92 -11.12
C VAL A 396 -24.43 1.96 -11.54
N ARG A 397 -24.32 2.20 -12.86
CA ARG A 397 -23.42 3.22 -13.41
C ARG A 397 -23.80 4.58 -12.87
N ASP A 398 -25.09 4.92 -12.92
CA ASP A 398 -25.58 6.23 -12.51
C ASP A 398 -25.38 6.47 -11.00
N LEU A 399 -25.57 5.44 -10.16
CA LEU A 399 -25.26 5.48 -8.73
C LEU A 399 -23.77 5.73 -8.48
N ILE A 400 -22.89 4.98 -9.16
CA ILE A 400 -21.43 5.11 -9.01
C ILE A 400 -21.00 6.52 -9.44
N ASP A 401 -21.46 6.98 -10.60
CA ASP A 401 -21.10 8.29 -11.15
C ASP A 401 -21.60 9.42 -10.24
N ALA A 402 -22.86 9.37 -9.80
CA ALA A 402 -23.41 10.36 -8.88
C ALA A 402 -22.65 10.40 -7.54
N THR A 403 -22.23 9.24 -7.03
CA THR A 403 -21.51 9.14 -5.75
C THR A 403 -20.08 9.65 -5.85
N LEU A 404 -19.39 9.36 -6.95
CA LEU A 404 -17.97 9.71 -7.12
C LEU A 404 -17.74 11.10 -7.74
N GLU A 405 -18.73 11.68 -8.42
CA GLU A 405 -18.58 12.97 -9.11
C GLU A 405 -18.17 14.14 -8.18
N PRO A 406 -18.69 14.30 -6.95
CA PRO A 406 -18.21 15.32 -6.03
C PRO A 406 -16.72 15.17 -5.69
N TRP A 407 -16.28 13.93 -5.45
CA TRP A 407 -14.88 13.62 -5.20
C TRP A 407 -14.03 13.95 -6.43
N ARG A 408 -14.46 13.54 -7.63
CA ARG A 408 -13.76 13.79 -8.89
C ARG A 408 -13.60 15.28 -9.16
N LYS A 409 -14.66 16.07 -9.03
CA LYS A 409 -14.61 17.54 -9.20
C LYS A 409 -13.59 18.20 -8.28
N THR A 410 -13.57 17.78 -7.03
CA THR A 410 -12.68 18.33 -6.01
C THR A 410 -11.23 17.92 -6.29
N TRP A 411 -10.97 16.62 -6.38
CA TRP A 411 -9.62 16.09 -6.36
C TRP A 411 -8.94 16.02 -7.73
N ILE A 412 -9.69 15.82 -8.82
CA ILE A 412 -9.12 15.72 -10.18
C ILE A 412 -9.13 17.08 -10.91
N TYR A 413 -10.16 17.91 -10.71
CA TYR A 413 -10.29 19.17 -11.46
C TYR A 413 -9.91 20.43 -10.68
N THR A 414 -10.09 20.44 -9.35
CA THR A 414 -9.85 21.64 -8.54
C THR A 414 -8.47 21.61 -7.86
N ILE A 415 -8.08 20.47 -7.29
CA ILE A 415 -6.83 20.33 -6.50
C ILE A 415 -5.66 19.79 -7.34
N ALA A 416 -5.95 18.97 -8.35
CA ALA A 416 -4.97 18.38 -9.26
C ALA A 416 -4.54 19.20 -10.50
N PRO A 417 -5.00 20.43 -10.81
CA PRO A 417 -4.31 21.24 -11.82
C PRO A 417 -3.00 21.78 -11.22
N SER A 418 -2.03 20.88 -11.00
CA SER A 418 -0.68 21.22 -10.54
C SER A 418 0.29 21.35 -11.70
N SER A 419 1.46 21.96 -11.45
CA SER A 419 2.56 22.02 -12.41
C SER A 419 3.25 20.66 -12.62
N GLU A 420 2.99 19.67 -11.77
CA GLU A 420 3.60 18.34 -11.80
C GLU A 420 2.58 17.27 -12.25
N PRO A 421 2.63 16.80 -13.51
CA PRO A 421 1.56 15.97 -14.07
C PRO A 421 1.47 14.55 -13.48
N LEU A 422 2.52 14.07 -12.81
CA LEU A 422 2.69 12.65 -12.48
C LEU A 422 1.73 12.14 -11.38
N PRO A 423 1.71 12.71 -10.16
CA PRO A 423 0.78 12.29 -9.11
C PRO A 423 -0.70 12.44 -9.53
N ASP A 424 -1.02 13.47 -10.30
CA ASP A 424 -2.37 13.81 -10.74
C ASP A 424 -2.87 12.78 -11.79
N VAL A 425 -2.02 12.41 -12.75
CA VAL A 425 -2.31 11.33 -13.70
C VAL A 425 -2.46 9.99 -12.98
N HIS A 426 -1.59 9.69 -12.00
CA HIS A 426 -1.71 8.47 -11.21
C HIS A 426 -3.04 8.41 -10.44
N LEU A 427 -3.44 9.51 -9.79
CA LEU A 427 -4.72 9.61 -9.08
C LEU A 427 -5.91 9.39 -10.03
N HIS A 428 -5.84 9.92 -11.24
CA HIS A 428 -6.86 9.72 -12.27
C HIS A 428 -6.98 8.24 -12.70
N HIS A 429 -5.86 7.54 -12.90
CA HIS A 429 -5.88 6.09 -13.20
C HIS A 429 -6.53 5.28 -12.08
N VAL A 430 -6.21 5.58 -10.83
CA VAL A 430 -6.81 4.90 -9.66
C VAL A 430 -8.31 5.17 -9.61
N TYR A 431 -8.76 6.40 -9.87
CA TYR A 431 -10.19 6.74 -9.96
C TYR A 431 -10.91 5.92 -11.04
N LEU A 432 -10.39 5.93 -12.28
CA LEU A 432 -11.00 5.22 -13.41
C LEU A 432 -11.09 3.72 -13.16
N HIS A 433 -10.01 3.13 -12.64
CA HIS A 433 -10.01 1.70 -12.30
C HIS A 433 -11.01 1.38 -11.20
N ASN A 434 -11.08 2.15 -10.11
CA ASN A 434 -12.00 1.85 -9.03
C ASN A 434 -13.47 1.98 -9.48
N ARG A 435 -13.79 2.93 -10.36
CA ARG A 435 -15.10 3.01 -11.02
C ARG A 435 -15.41 1.72 -11.81
N LEU A 436 -14.48 1.26 -12.65
CA LEU A 436 -14.61 0.00 -13.39
C LEU A 436 -14.75 -1.21 -12.46
N TRP A 437 -13.95 -1.25 -11.39
CA TRP A 437 -13.92 -2.36 -10.46
C TRP A 437 -15.24 -2.48 -9.68
N THR A 438 -15.82 -1.35 -9.24
CA THR A 438 -17.16 -1.34 -8.64
C THR A 438 -18.25 -1.81 -9.61
N LEU A 439 -18.20 -1.41 -10.89
CA LEU A 439 -19.10 -1.95 -11.92
C LEU A 439 -18.95 -3.48 -12.06
N SER A 440 -17.72 -3.99 -12.04
CA SER A 440 -17.44 -5.43 -12.16
C SER A 440 -18.01 -6.25 -10.99
N PHE A 441 -18.03 -5.70 -9.77
CA PHE A 441 -18.67 -6.36 -8.63
C PHE A 441 -20.18 -6.48 -8.79
N ALA A 442 -20.81 -5.44 -9.33
CA ALA A 442 -22.23 -5.48 -9.63
C ALA A 442 -22.54 -6.47 -10.77
N LEU A 443 -21.67 -6.57 -11.79
CA LEU A 443 -21.79 -7.59 -12.84
C LEU A 443 -21.72 -9.00 -12.25
N GLN A 444 -20.76 -9.25 -11.35
CA GLN A 444 -20.64 -10.54 -10.67
C GLN A 444 -21.90 -10.88 -9.84
N ALA A 445 -22.46 -9.90 -9.13
CA ALA A 445 -23.70 -10.09 -8.39
C ALA A 445 -24.90 -10.36 -9.31
N ALA A 446 -24.97 -9.70 -10.46
CA ALA A 446 -26.07 -9.85 -11.41
C ALA A 446 -26.06 -11.23 -12.09
N ILE A 447 -24.87 -11.79 -12.38
CA ILE A 447 -24.70 -13.15 -12.94
C ILE A 447 -25.36 -14.20 -12.04
N GLY A 448 -25.27 -14.05 -10.71
CA GLY A 448 -25.91 -14.96 -9.75
C GLY A 448 -27.44 -14.84 -9.67
N ASN A 449 -28.03 -13.76 -10.19
CA ASN A 449 -29.42 -13.37 -9.90
C ASN A 449 -30.34 -13.26 -11.14
N ASN A 450 -29.91 -13.67 -12.35
CA ASN A 450 -30.71 -13.63 -13.59
C ASN A 450 -31.29 -12.24 -13.98
N HIS A 451 -30.61 -11.14 -13.64
CA HIS A 451 -30.99 -9.80 -14.10
C HIS A 451 -30.63 -9.57 -15.58
N ASP A 452 -31.09 -8.47 -16.18
CA ASP A 452 -30.61 -8.05 -17.51
C ASP A 452 -29.11 -7.73 -17.46
N LEU A 453 -28.31 -8.68 -17.92
CA LEU A 453 -26.85 -8.64 -17.85
C LEU A 453 -26.25 -7.71 -18.93
N ASN A 454 -26.99 -7.37 -19.97
CA ASN A 454 -26.40 -6.73 -21.14
C ASN A 454 -26.03 -5.26 -20.88
N ALA A 455 -26.89 -4.52 -20.19
CA ALA A 455 -26.62 -3.12 -19.85
C ALA A 455 -25.39 -2.98 -18.94
N ILE A 456 -25.28 -3.82 -17.90
CA ILE A 456 -24.13 -3.78 -17.00
C ILE A 456 -22.84 -4.30 -17.64
N ARG A 457 -22.93 -5.27 -18.57
CA ARG A 457 -21.80 -5.68 -19.39
C ARG A 457 -21.32 -4.53 -20.28
N GLU A 458 -22.24 -3.81 -20.90
CA GLU A 458 -21.92 -2.65 -21.75
C GLU A 458 -21.24 -1.55 -20.93
N ASP A 459 -21.79 -1.19 -19.77
CA ASP A 459 -21.18 -0.19 -18.87
C ASP A 459 -19.77 -0.60 -18.41
N CYS A 460 -19.58 -1.89 -18.05
CA CYS A 460 -18.26 -2.44 -17.73
C CYS A 460 -17.30 -2.37 -18.92
N PHE A 461 -17.77 -2.76 -20.11
CA PHE A 461 -16.96 -2.79 -21.33
C PHE A 461 -16.50 -1.39 -21.72
N GLN A 462 -17.41 -0.41 -21.75
CA GLN A 462 -17.08 0.99 -22.05
C GLN A 462 -16.10 1.58 -21.03
N ALA A 463 -16.30 1.30 -19.74
CA ALA A 463 -15.38 1.73 -18.69
C ALA A 463 -13.99 1.07 -18.85
N ALA A 464 -13.93 -0.21 -19.25
CA ALA A 464 -12.69 -0.93 -19.47
C ALA A 464 -11.91 -0.40 -20.69
N VAL A 465 -12.59 -0.17 -21.81
CA VAL A 465 -12.02 0.45 -23.01
C VAL A 465 -11.49 1.84 -22.67
N HIS A 466 -12.26 2.66 -21.95
CA HIS A 466 -11.83 4.00 -21.56
C HIS A 466 -10.56 3.98 -20.69
N CYS A 467 -10.47 3.06 -19.72
CA CYS A 467 -9.23 2.87 -18.94
C CYS A 467 -8.02 2.57 -19.83
N CYS A 468 -8.19 1.72 -20.84
CA CYS A 468 -7.13 1.38 -21.80
C CYS A 468 -6.73 2.57 -22.68
N GLU A 469 -7.69 3.33 -23.21
CA GLU A 469 -7.44 4.52 -24.02
C GLU A 469 -6.66 5.59 -23.25
N VAL A 470 -7.08 5.86 -22.00
CA VAL A 470 -6.39 6.84 -21.14
C VAL A 470 -4.99 6.35 -20.81
N ALA A 471 -4.80 5.06 -20.53
CA ALA A 471 -3.48 4.48 -20.28
C ALA A 471 -2.53 4.65 -21.47
N VAL A 472 -2.96 4.32 -22.69
CA VAL A 472 -2.12 4.51 -23.88
C VAL A 472 -1.79 5.98 -24.08
N ARG A 473 -2.81 6.85 -24.04
CA ARG A 473 -2.64 8.29 -24.24
C ARG A 473 -1.66 8.92 -23.25
N ASP A 474 -1.80 8.62 -21.97
CA ASP A 474 -0.95 9.21 -20.94
C ASP A 474 0.47 8.63 -20.98
N LEU A 475 0.64 7.33 -21.23
CA LEU A 475 1.96 6.72 -21.39
C LEU A 475 2.71 7.25 -22.62
N GLU A 476 2.02 7.52 -23.73
CA GLU A 476 2.62 8.15 -24.91
C GLU A 476 2.95 9.63 -24.69
N ARG A 477 2.06 10.36 -24.01
CA ARG A 477 2.20 11.81 -23.80
C ARG A 477 3.24 12.15 -22.74
N VAL A 478 3.24 11.44 -21.62
CA VAL A 478 4.11 11.73 -20.48
C VAL A 478 5.40 10.92 -20.57
N GLY A 479 5.34 9.66 -21.03
CA GLY A 479 6.51 8.81 -21.23
C GLY A 479 7.11 8.26 -19.94
N GLU A 480 8.45 8.22 -19.91
CA GLU A 480 9.23 7.57 -18.85
C GLU A 480 8.92 8.03 -17.41
N PRO A 481 8.57 9.30 -17.13
CA PRO A 481 8.13 9.70 -15.79
C PRO A 481 6.95 8.89 -15.26
N LEU A 482 6.05 8.34 -16.10
CA LEU A 482 4.96 7.47 -15.63
C LEU A 482 5.40 6.04 -15.30
N TYR A 483 6.60 5.62 -15.70
CA TYR A 483 7.06 4.23 -15.49
C TYR A 483 7.32 3.91 -14.02
N CYS A 484 7.41 4.92 -13.17
CA CYS A 484 7.51 4.79 -11.72
C CYS A 484 6.16 4.57 -11.02
N MET A 485 5.04 4.45 -11.75
CA MET A 485 3.77 4.05 -11.15
C MET A 485 3.88 2.69 -10.45
N LEU A 486 3.05 2.53 -9.42
CA LEU A 486 3.10 1.39 -8.51
C LEU A 486 2.67 0.08 -9.20
N ALA A 487 3.16 -1.05 -8.70
CA ALA A 487 2.77 -2.39 -9.18
C ALA A 487 1.24 -2.59 -9.30
N PRO A 488 0.41 -2.19 -8.32
CA PRO A 488 -1.04 -2.26 -8.46
C PRO A 488 -1.57 -1.51 -9.68
N THR A 489 -0.99 -0.37 -10.05
CA THR A 489 -1.45 0.42 -11.20
C THR A 489 -1.27 -0.30 -12.52
N TRP A 490 -0.16 -1.01 -12.69
CA TRP A 490 0.04 -1.86 -13.86
C TRP A 490 -0.94 -3.03 -13.90
N ALA A 491 -1.28 -3.60 -12.75
CA ALA A 491 -2.30 -4.63 -12.64
C ALA A 491 -3.70 -4.08 -12.98
N MET A 492 -4.03 -2.87 -12.53
CA MET A 492 -5.29 -2.18 -12.83
C MET A 492 -5.51 -1.99 -14.34
N ILE A 493 -4.46 -1.56 -15.06
CA ILE A 493 -4.49 -1.37 -16.53
C ILE A 493 -4.65 -2.72 -17.23
N SER A 494 -3.92 -3.74 -16.78
CA SER A 494 -3.97 -5.10 -17.35
C SER A 494 -5.32 -5.75 -17.13
N TYR A 495 -5.92 -5.54 -15.95
CA TYR A 495 -7.26 -5.98 -15.61
C TYR A 495 -8.29 -5.39 -16.58
N ALA A 496 -8.25 -4.07 -16.82
CA ALA A 496 -9.16 -3.41 -17.76
C ALA A 496 -9.04 -3.98 -19.18
N ALA A 497 -7.81 -4.19 -19.66
CA ALA A 497 -7.56 -4.77 -20.98
C ALA A 497 -8.18 -6.16 -21.14
N ILE A 498 -7.97 -7.04 -20.16
CA ILE A 498 -8.52 -8.40 -20.18
C ILE A 498 -10.03 -8.41 -20.01
N LEU A 499 -10.58 -7.55 -19.15
CA LEU A 499 -12.03 -7.45 -18.97
C LEU A 499 -12.72 -6.97 -20.26
N ALA A 500 -12.17 -5.96 -20.95
CA ALA A 500 -12.68 -5.53 -22.25
C ALA A 500 -12.66 -6.68 -23.27
N LEU A 501 -11.54 -7.40 -23.38
CA LEU A 501 -11.42 -8.56 -24.27
C LEU A 501 -12.42 -9.67 -23.94
N LYS A 502 -12.70 -9.92 -22.66
CA LYS A 502 -13.65 -10.95 -22.21
C LYS A 502 -15.11 -10.56 -22.45
N LEU A 503 -15.46 -9.28 -22.30
CA LEU A 503 -16.83 -8.80 -22.45
C LEU A 503 -17.24 -8.61 -23.91
N PHE A 504 -16.29 -8.36 -24.81
CA PHE A 504 -16.56 -8.09 -26.22
C PHE A 504 -17.47 -9.15 -26.90
N PRO A 505 -17.22 -10.47 -26.77
CA PRO A 505 -18.07 -11.49 -27.40
C PRO A 505 -19.47 -11.61 -26.78
N CYS A 506 -19.68 -11.10 -25.56
CA CYS A 506 -20.98 -11.10 -24.90
C CYS A 506 -21.88 -9.95 -25.37
N LEU A 507 -21.31 -8.93 -26.01
CA LEU A 507 -21.98 -7.69 -26.41
C LEU A 507 -22.14 -7.56 -27.92
N HIS A 508 -21.24 -8.19 -28.68
CA HIS A 508 -21.20 -8.06 -30.13
C HIS A 508 -21.36 -9.42 -30.80
N ASP A 509 -22.15 -9.43 -31.88
CA ASP A 509 -22.32 -10.63 -32.70
C ASP A 509 -20.99 -11.06 -33.34
N PRO A 510 -20.69 -12.38 -33.38
CA PRO A 510 -19.45 -12.90 -33.91
C PRO A 510 -19.37 -12.68 -35.43
N ARG A 511 -18.78 -11.55 -35.82
CA ARG A 511 -18.46 -11.22 -37.22
C ARG A 511 -16.94 -11.25 -37.39
N PRO A 512 -16.41 -11.92 -38.44
CA PRO A 512 -14.98 -11.93 -38.70
C PRO A 512 -14.40 -10.50 -38.73
N GLY A 513 -13.39 -10.25 -37.90
CA GLY A 513 -12.70 -8.96 -37.83
C GLY A 513 -13.40 -7.83 -37.07
N CYS A 514 -14.56 -8.04 -36.45
CA CYS A 514 -15.23 -6.97 -35.69
C CYS A 514 -14.44 -6.50 -34.45
N GLU A 515 -13.56 -7.34 -33.90
CA GLU A 515 -12.72 -7.05 -32.74
C GLU A 515 -11.38 -6.38 -33.08
N ILE A 516 -11.08 -6.10 -34.35
CA ILE A 516 -9.75 -5.60 -34.78
C ILE A 516 -9.36 -4.30 -34.08
N GLU A 517 -10.29 -3.36 -33.94
CA GLU A 517 -10.04 -2.08 -33.28
C GLU A 517 -9.71 -2.26 -31.79
N LEU A 518 -10.47 -3.12 -31.10
CA LEU A 518 -10.18 -3.50 -29.72
C LEU A 518 -8.80 -4.17 -29.62
N LEU A 519 -8.51 -5.16 -30.46
CA LEU A 519 -7.22 -5.84 -30.46
C LEU A 519 -6.06 -4.87 -30.70
N ALA A 520 -6.23 -3.87 -31.56
CA ALA A 520 -5.23 -2.83 -31.81
C ALA A 520 -4.98 -1.96 -30.57
N LEU A 521 -6.05 -1.50 -29.90
CA LEU A 521 -5.94 -0.75 -28.64
C LEU A 521 -5.24 -1.58 -27.55
N LEU A 522 -5.67 -2.83 -27.36
CA LEU A 522 -5.09 -3.71 -26.34
C LEU A 522 -3.63 -4.07 -26.66
N ALA A 523 -3.26 -4.17 -27.93
CA ALA A 523 -1.87 -4.35 -28.35
C ALA A 523 -1.02 -3.12 -27.98
N GLN A 524 -1.55 -1.91 -28.14
CA GLN A 524 -0.87 -0.69 -27.67
C GLN A 524 -0.70 -0.69 -26.16
N VAL A 525 -1.74 -1.04 -25.39
CA VAL A 525 -1.62 -1.21 -23.92
C VAL A 525 -0.47 -2.17 -23.60
N ALA A 526 -0.44 -3.34 -24.25
CA ALA A 526 0.58 -4.36 -24.00
C ALA A 526 2.01 -3.88 -24.32
N LEU A 527 2.18 -3.12 -25.41
CA LEU A 527 3.45 -2.50 -25.77
C LEU A 527 3.90 -1.46 -24.74
N GLN A 528 2.98 -0.58 -24.32
CA GLN A 528 3.28 0.45 -23.33
C GLN A 528 3.64 -0.16 -21.97
N LEU A 529 2.93 -1.20 -21.52
CA LEU A 529 3.29 -1.94 -20.30
C LEU A 529 4.68 -2.59 -20.41
N LYS A 530 4.98 -3.19 -21.57
CA LYS A 530 6.30 -3.77 -21.82
C LYS A 530 7.40 -2.71 -21.73
N HIS A 531 7.24 -1.60 -22.44
CA HIS A 531 8.19 -0.47 -22.40
C HIS A 531 8.36 0.07 -20.98
N ALA A 532 7.25 0.27 -20.28
CA ALA A 532 7.26 0.76 -18.91
C ALA A 532 8.01 -0.19 -17.96
N GLY A 533 7.93 -1.51 -18.16
CA GLY A 533 8.62 -2.49 -17.31
C GLY A 533 10.06 -2.80 -17.70
N THR A 534 10.49 -2.49 -18.92
CA THR A 534 11.85 -2.75 -19.44
C THR A 534 12.68 -1.49 -19.67
N THR A 535 12.22 -0.36 -19.14
CA THR A 535 12.95 0.91 -19.16
C THR A 535 13.31 1.31 -17.74
N PRO A 536 14.58 1.63 -17.46
CA PRO A 536 15.77 1.47 -18.31
C PRO A 536 16.06 0.00 -18.69
N SER A 537 16.98 -0.25 -19.63
CA SER A 537 17.23 -1.58 -20.21
C SER A 537 17.66 -2.68 -19.23
N HIS A 538 18.20 -2.33 -18.06
CA HIS A 538 18.54 -3.28 -17.00
C HIS A 538 17.37 -3.60 -16.06
N ARG A 539 16.25 -2.88 -16.19
CA ARG A 539 15.05 -3.08 -15.37
C ARG A 539 14.17 -4.17 -15.97
N PHE A 540 13.59 -4.98 -15.10
CA PHE A 540 12.54 -5.93 -15.44
C PHE A 540 11.48 -5.91 -14.35
N GLY A 541 10.53 -4.98 -14.48
CA GLY A 541 9.42 -4.79 -13.53
C GLY A 541 8.17 -5.59 -13.93
N ILE A 542 7.19 -5.65 -13.01
CA ILE A 542 5.94 -6.41 -13.21
C ILE A 542 5.16 -5.98 -14.46
N ALA A 543 5.21 -4.70 -14.84
CA ALA A 543 4.60 -4.19 -16.06
C ALA A 543 5.10 -4.94 -17.31
N ALA A 544 6.38 -5.33 -17.35
CA ALA A 544 6.94 -6.09 -18.45
C ALA A 544 6.29 -7.46 -18.59
N ILE A 545 6.03 -8.13 -17.46
CA ILE A 545 5.35 -9.42 -17.43
C ILE A 545 3.93 -9.26 -17.93
N PHE A 546 3.18 -8.29 -17.40
CA PHE A 546 1.81 -8.06 -17.84
C PHE A 546 1.72 -7.73 -19.34
N GLY A 547 2.60 -6.86 -19.86
CA GLY A 547 2.65 -6.54 -21.29
C GLY A 547 2.99 -7.75 -22.16
N GLN A 548 3.94 -8.58 -21.74
CA GLN A 548 4.29 -9.82 -22.46
C GLN A 548 3.14 -10.83 -22.48
N GLN A 549 2.48 -11.04 -21.34
CA GLN A 549 1.34 -11.94 -21.24
C GLN A 549 0.16 -11.46 -22.07
N LEU A 550 -0.15 -10.16 -22.02
CA LEU A 550 -1.22 -9.58 -22.84
C LEU A 550 -0.93 -9.74 -24.34
N LEU A 551 0.32 -9.53 -24.79
CA LEU A 551 0.70 -9.80 -26.19
C LEU A 551 0.52 -11.27 -26.60
N ILE A 552 0.84 -12.22 -25.72
CA ILE A 552 0.64 -13.66 -25.99
C ILE A 552 -0.85 -13.94 -26.20
N ILE A 553 -1.71 -13.44 -25.31
CA ILE A 553 -3.18 -13.62 -25.39
C ILE A 553 -3.73 -13.03 -26.69
N LEU A 554 -3.33 -11.80 -27.03
CA LEU A 554 -3.81 -11.11 -28.23
C LEU A 554 -3.36 -11.81 -29.51
N ARG A 555 -2.13 -12.36 -29.54
CA ARG A 555 -1.64 -13.15 -30.69
C ARG A 555 -2.44 -14.43 -30.89
N THR A 556 -2.78 -15.14 -29.82
CA THR A 556 -3.62 -16.35 -29.90
C THR A 556 -5.01 -16.01 -30.44
N ARG A 557 -5.62 -14.92 -29.97
CA ARG A 557 -6.91 -14.43 -30.49
C ARG A 557 -6.83 -14.05 -31.96
N ALA A 558 -5.81 -13.27 -32.35
CA ALA A 558 -5.61 -12.85 -33.73
C ALA A 558 -5.34 -14.03 -34.70
N ALA A 559 -4.64 -15.08 -34.24
CA ALA A 559 -4.41 -16.28 -35.05
C ALA A 559 -5.72 -17.00 -35.42
N GLY A 560 -6.72 -16.99 -34.53
CA GLY A 560 -8.06 -17.50 -34.81
C GLY A 560 -8.84 -16.69 -35.87
N LEU A 561 -8.52 -15.41 -36.02
CA LEU A 561 -9.07 -14.56 -37.09
C LEU A 561 -8.39 -14.81 -38.44
N ALA A 562 -7.08 -15.09 -38.44
CA ALA A 562 -6.34 -15.38 -39.66
C ALA A 562 -6.74 -16.73 -40.30
N SER A 563 -7.03 -17.75 -39.49
CA SER A 563 -7.45 -19.07 -39.98
C SER A 563 -8.88 -19.11 -40.56
N THR A 564 -9.71 -18.10 -40.26
CA THR A 564 -11.09 -17.97 -40.77
C THR A 564 -11.20 -17.11 -42.03
N THR A 565 -10.10 -16.57 -42.54
CA THR A 565 -10.06 -15.84 -43.80
C THR A 565 -9.69 -16.83 -44.93
N PRO A 566 -10.59 -17.22 -45.85
CA PRO A 566 -10.21 -18.06 -46.97
C PRO A 566 -9.25 -17.25 -47.85
N VAL A 567 -8.01 -17.71 -47.96
CA VAL A 567 -7.07 -17.26 -48.98
C VAL A 567 -7.74 -17.55 -50.32
N ALA A 568 -8.18 -16.50 -51.02
CA ALA A 568 -8.62 -16.63 -52.39
C ALA A 568 -7.38 -16.92 -53.25
N ASP A 569 -7.10 -18.21 -53.45
CA ASP A 569 -6.21 -18.68 -54.49
C ASP A 569 -6.73 -18.17 -55.83
N THR A 570 -6.14 -17.08 -56.32
CA THR A 570 -6.39 -16.63 -57.67
C THR A 570 -5.39 -17.34 -58.57
N TYR A 571 -5.74 -18.57 -58.95
CA TYR A 571 -5.21 -19.20 -60.15
C TYR A 571 -5.62 -18.32 -61.35
N HIS A 572 -4.65 -17.65 -61.96
CA HIS A 572 -4.77 -17.21 -63.35
C HIS A 572 -3.80 -18.01 -64.20
N ASP A 573 -4.37 -18.98 -64.89
CA ASP A 573 -3.79 -19.79 -65.93
C ASP A 573 -3.85 -19.00 -67.25
N VAL A 574 -2.70 -18.69 -67.87
CA VAL A 574 -2.60 -18.27 -69.28
C VAL A 574 -1.33 -18.87 -69.88
N ASN A 575 -1.52 -19.90 -70.71
CA ASN A 575 -0.56 -20.38 -71.72
C ASN A 575 -0.36 -19.31 -72.82
N ASP A 576 0.87 -19.02 -73.24
CA ASP A 576 1.49 -19.64 -74.43
C ASP A 576 2.77 -18.90 -74.94
N SER A 577 3.71 -19.73 -75.39
CA SER A 577 4.81 -19.60 -76.36
C SER A 577 5.73 -18.35 -76.47
N GLY A 578 7.04 -18.59 -76.30
CA GLY A 578 8.12 -17.68 -76.72
C GLY A 578 9.54 -18.25 -76.54
N VAL A 579 10.08 -18.88 -77.59
CA VAL A 579 11.42 -19.47 -77.68
C VAL A 579 12.52 -18.40 -77.91
N ARG A 580 13.64 -18.44 -77.15
CA ARG A 580 15.05 -18.70 -77.57
C ARG A 580 16.14 -18.00 -76.70
N SER A 581 17.13 -18.83 -76.31
CA SER A 581 18.60 -18.60 -76.36
C SER A 581 19.38 -18.18 -75.10
N GLY A 582 20.31 -19.04 -74.66
CA GLY A 582 21.72 -18.64 -74.42
C GLY A 582 22.37 -18.90 -73.05
N SER A 583 23.10 -20.03 -72.95
CA SER A 583 24.44 -20.17 -72.34
C SER A 583 24.65 -20.37 -70.81
N TYR A 584 25.20 -21.56 -70.48
CA TYR A 584 25.84 -22.08 -69.23
C TYR A 584 27.20 -21.36 -68.88
N PRO A 585 28.04 -21.77 -67.86
CA PRO A 585 27.94 -22.86 -66.84
C PRO A 585 28.49 -22.65 -65.38
N LEU A 586 28.03 -23.54 -64.45
CA LEU A 586 28.73 -24.35 -63.40
C LEU A 586 29.40 -23.70 -62.14
N PRO A 587 29.84 -24.49 -61.11
CA PRO A 587 29.34 -25.74 -60.46
C PRO A 587 29.35 -25.62 -58.91
N GLY A 588 28.98 -26.56 -58.04
CA GLY A 588 28.57 -27.96 -58.10
C GLY A 588 28.57 -28.57 -56.69
N GLU A 589 27.59 -29.41 -56.40
CA GLU A 589 27.47 -30.23 -55.18
C GLU A 589 28.39 -31.46 -55.22
N ARG A 590 28.65 -32.06 -54.05
CA ARG A 590 28.77 -33.52 -53.94
C ARG A 590 28.28 -34.06 -52.60
N SER A 591 27.30 -34.94 -52.71
CA SER A 591 26.72 -35.84 -51.70
C SER A 591 27.54 -37.13 -51.58
N LEU A 592 27.55 -37.76 -50.40
CA LEU A 592 27.71 -39.22 -50.24
C LEU A 592 26.94 -39.73 -49.00
N LYS A 593 26.20 -40.82 -49.19
CA LYS A 593 25.45 -41.63 -48.20
C LYS A 593 26.33 -42.79 -47.67
N ALA A 594 26.07 -43.29 -46.46
CA ALA A 594 26.19 -44.73 -46.11
C ALA A 594 25.48 -45.09 -44.77
N ASN A 595 24.98 -46.34 -44.71
CA ASN A 595 24.12 -47.00 -43.71
C ASN A 595 24.79 -47.42 -42.37
N GLY A 596 24.00 -47.78 -41.35
CA GLY A 596 24.39 -48.78 -40.34
C GLY A 596 23.58 -48.80 -39.03
N THR A 597 23.10 -49.98 -38.62
CA THR A 597 22.12 -50.32 -37.56
C THR A 597 22.72 -50.73 -36.20
N THR A 598 22.00 -50.42 -35.10
CA THR A 598 21.81 -51.12 -33.78
C THR A 598 22.98 -51.70 -32.94
N GLY A 599 23.00 -51.38 -31.63
CA GLY A 599 23.70 -52.14 -30.58
C GLY A 599 23.68 -51.46 -29.18
N VAL A 600 23.62 -52.25 -28.10
CA VAL A 600 23.23 -51.93 -26.70
C VAL A 600 24.43 -51.61 -25.75
N SER A 601 24.16 -50.83 -24.67
CA SER A 601 24.91 -50.47 -23.42
C SER A 601 25.93 -51.49 -22.80
N PRO A 602 26.83 -51.16 -21.81
CA PRO A 602 26.66 -50.24 -20.65
C PRO A 602 27.88 -49.44 -20.09
N ASP A 603 27.60 -48.54 -19.14
CA ASP A 603 28.36 -47.91 -18.02
C ASP A 603 29.91 -47.94 -17.94
N THR A 604 30.54 -46.77 -17.75
CA THR A 604 31.45 -46.51 -16.59
C THR A 604 31.68 -45.00 -16.35
N HIS A 605 31.57 -44.60 -15.08
CA HIS A 605 31.92 -43.31 -14.48
C HIS A 605 33.40 -42.92 -14.65
N ILE A 606 33.69 -41.66 -15.01
CA ILE A 606 34.82 -40.87 -14.47
C ILE A 606 34.34 -39.42 -14.26
N GLN A 607 34.49 -38.93 -13.03
CA GLN A 607 34.25 -37.55 -12.60
C GLN A 607 35.37 -36.62 -13.11
N ASP A 608 35.01 -35.42 -13.53
CA ASP A 608 35.90 -34.25 -13.48
C ASP A 608 35.05 -33.03 -13.05
N PRO A 609 35.38 -32.32 -11.95
CA PRO A 609 34.62 -31.18 -11.45
C PRO A 609 35.09 -29.90 -12.13
N LEU A 610 34.17 -28.93 -12.31
CA LEU A 610 34.36 -27.56 -12.87
C LEU A 610 33.94 -27.34 -14.32
N VAL A 611 32.71 -27.72 -14.69
CA VAL A 611 31.93 -26.98 -15.71
C VAL A 611 30.44 -27.02 -15.33
N SER A 612 29.85 -25.87 -15.03
CA SER A 612 28.40 -25.70 -14.90
C SER A 612 27.84 -25.23 -16.25
N PRO A 613 26.99 -26.00 -16.96
CA PRO A 613 26.30 -25.51 -18.13
C PRO A 613 24.91 -25.02 -17.71
N TYR A 614 24.81 -23.73 -17.36
CA TYR A 614 23.53 -23.02 -17.33
C TYR A 614 23.61 -21.90 -18.37
N ASP A 615 23.09 -22.19 -19.57
CA ASP A 615 22.76 -21.18 -20.58
C ASP A 615 21.22 -21.03 -20.57
N PRO A 616 20.65 -19.85 -20.23
CA PRO A 616 19.22 -19.69 -19.96
C PRO A 616 18.37 -19.32 -21.18
N TYR A 617 18.85 -19.50 -22.41
CA TYR A 617 18.07 -19.24 -23.61
C TYR A 617 17.76 -20.54 -24.34
N LEU A 618 16.47 -20.86 -24.45
CA LEU A 618 15.85 -21.96 -25.22
C LEU A 618 15.48 -23.22 -24.43
N THR A 619 14.30 -23.20 -23.82
CA THR A 619 13.45 -24.41 -23.72
C THR A 619 11.97 -24.02 -23.89
N THR A 620 11.50 -24.08 -25.12
CA THR A 620 10.08 -24.17 -25.46
C THR A 620 9.59 -25.61 -25.23
N PRO A 621 8.55 -25.86 -24.42
CA PRO A 621 7.83 -27.12 -24.49
C PRO A 621 6.72 -27.00 -25.54
N THR A 622 6.83 -27.81 -26.57
CA THR A 622 5.77 -28.09 -27.54
C THR A 622 4.68 -28.90 -26.83
N MET A 623 3.48 -28.33 -26.61
CA MET A 623 2.30 -29.10 -26.21
C MET A 623 1.16 -28.87 -27.20
N GLY A 624 0.53 -29.99 -27.57
CA GLY A 624 -0.47 -30.12 -28.61
C GLY A 624 -1.74 -29.32 -28.37
N MET A 625 -2.40 -29.00 -29.47
CA MET A 625 -3.67 -28.28 -29.52
C MET A 625 -4.80 -29.13 -28.97
N ASP A 626 -5.38 -28.70 -27.85
CA ASP A 626 -6.78 -28.96 -27.50
C ASP A 626 -7.41 -27.65 -26.99
N SER A 627 -8.50 -27.26 -27.62
CA SER A 627 -9.20 -25.97 -27.50
C SER A 627 -9.81 -25.72 -26.10
N ASP A 628 -10.03 -26.76 -25.31
CA ASP A 628 -10.79 -26.67 -24.04
C ASP A 628 -9.93 -26.45 -22.79
N LEU A 629 -8.60 -26.55 -22.89
CA LEU A 629 -7.66 -26.30 -21.78
C LEU A 629 -7.36 -24.81 -21.55
N ILE A 630 -7.71 -23.94 -22.51
CA ILE A 630 -7.34 -22.52 -22.52
C ILE A 630 -8.19 -21.69 -21.54
N SER A 631 -9.42 -22.14 -21.23
CA SER A 631 -10.29 -21.46 -20.26
C SER A 631 -9.84 -21.70 -18.81
N GLY A 632 -9.47 -22.94 -18.48
CA GLY A 632 -9.16 -23.37 -17.11
C GLY A 632 -7.87 -22.77 -16.55
N GLY A 633 -6.72 -22.96 -17.21
CA GLY A 633 -5.42 -22.55 -16.66
C GLY A 633 -5.24 -21.03 -16.51
N PHE A 634 -6.04 -20.22 -17.22
CA PHE A 634 -5.95 -18.76 -17.20
C PHE A 634 -6.95 -18.11 -16.23
N ALA A 635 -8.15 -18.68 -16.10
CA ALA A 635 -9.01 -18.39 -14.97
C ALA A 635 -8.29 -18.70 -13.66
N ASP A 636 -7.50 -19.78 -13.61
CA ASP A 636 -6.65 -20.14 -12.47
C ASP A 636 -5.58 -19.07 -12.18
N LEU A 637 -4.89 -18.54 -13.20
CA LEU A 637 -3.89 -17.47 -13.05
C LEU A 637 -4.51 -16.19 -12.46
N PHE A 638 -5.66 -15.74 -12.99
CA PHE A 638 -6.34 -14.55 -12.45
C PHE A 638 -7.07 -14.84 -11.13
N ARG A 639 -7.49 -16.07 -10.87
CA ARG A 639 -7.98 -16.51 -9.55
C ARG A 639 -6.85 -16.48 -8.52
N GLU A 640 -5.63 -16.77 -8.94
CA GLU A 640 -4.42 -16.71 -8.12
C GLU A 640 -3.94 -15.25 -7.92
N ILE A 641 -4.02 -14.40 -8.95
CA ILE A 641 -3.65 -12.98 -8.84
C ILE A 641 -4.72 -12.15 -8.14
N PHE A 642 -6.01 -12.34 -8.41
CA PHE A 642 -7.13 -11.49 -8.00
C PHE A 642 -8.17 -12.18 -7.12
N GLY A 643 -7.88 -13.40 -6.69
CA GLY A 643 -8.66 -14.17 -5.74
C GLY A 643 -9.81 -15.01 -6.33
N PRO A 644 -10.43 -15.86 -5.49
CA PRO A 644 -11.42 -16.86 -5.88
C PRO A 644 -12.65 -16.28 -6.61
N SER A 645 -12.99 -15.02 -6.33
CA SER A 645 -14.12 -14.30 -6.94
C SER A 645 -14.05 -14.17 -8.46
N PHE A 646 -12.90 -14.42 -9.10
CA PHE A 646 -12.76 -14.35 -10.55
C PHE A 646 -12.94 -15.70 -11.26
N GLY A 647 -12.76 -16.82 -10.54
CA GLY A 647 -12.81 -18.17 -11.11
C GLY A 647 -14.23 -18.71 -11.29
N GLU A 648 -15.21 -18.20 -10.55
CA GLU A 648 -16.61 -18.65 -10.63
C GLU A 648 -17.45 -17.85 -11.65
N VAL A 649 -16.84 -16.88 -12.34
CA VAL A 649 -17.55 -15.97 -13.25
C VAL A 649 -17.65 -16.54 -14.68
N PHE A 650 -16.90 -17.59 -15.01
CA PHE A 650 -16.81 -18.12 -16.39
C PHE A 650 -16.55 -19.63 -16.45
#